data_AF-A0A9W8WQC0-F1
#
_entry.id   AF-A0A9W8WQC0-F1
#
_cell.length_a   1.000
_cell.length_b   1.000
_cell.length_c   1.000
_cell.angle_alpha   90.00
_cell.angle_beta   90.00
_cell.angle_gamma   90.00
#
_symmetry.space_group_name_H-M   'P 1'
#
loop_
_entity.id
_entity.type
_entity.pdbx_description
1 polymer ?
#
loop_
_entity_poly.entity_id
_entity_poly.type
_entity_poly.pdbx_seq_one_letter_code
_entity_poly.pdbx_strand_id
1 'polypeptide(L)'
;MASATGIPAVPAPKAPATPIEPLNTDAARIYAHIHPILVLSLYAFKFNDLVADPVPTLLSTLLPLAVLQIAYVAVCLPPTSGTSTPAQIKKQKLGDKKKPTPGKVEKGINGTIVPAFLSLLLTTLASTPLLTATLVLFGAPVTTHHTHTLLAGAHIAVLSTLPLVYVHGVSGETWREVVALLLPIDEVYGGLIGTVLGAWLGAVPIPLDWDREWQKWPVTIVTGAYIGYAVGKLLGGTLLKGKKIMFDAMPKTDVLIVGSGSAGIFAATWLAIYNIPFTILERRSGPLEIGQADGVQVRTVEIYDSFGLAEDLLREAYHIYEVCFWGTDDGNDQRGIKRKSRSIDTEQGLSHLPHVILNQARMNGLMLGKMEKIMKEKGTWKAGTANGIEYGWTVTGIEVDQSVVADPDAHCVRISAAKDNASETWEAKYVLGCDGAHSTVRRSLSYTMLGDSTDTVWGVMDIYPYTTFPDIRRKCTIHSSAGNLLIIPREGGSLVRFYIQLPAGSSPKDVKLEDLQNQAKAIFAPYTMDFKETFWWSAYSIGQRLADHFHKDMRVFLTGDACHTHSPKAGQGMNVSLQDGYNLGWKLGSVLSHLSPPEILHSYVQERSKTAADLIAFDKELSKLFSRKEQWEGEFAEYFTKSGRYMAGFTARYEDSRVTGSEGSEERVATGVRVGMRFPSAQVVRFCDARPCQLQPVCKSDGRWRVVVFAGDITRSPCRERLDEAAKNLEQTIRRFTPTHAHPDAVIELILVLATKFAETEQAMVPEVFSPVTGKWGIKDLHKMYIDDKHYNAGHGHAYEQYGVDVEQGAVVVVRPDQYVAKVLSLEDAAGVERFLQGCLLEQRAVTNGDGKH
;
A
#
# COMPACT_ATOMS: atom_id res chain seq x y z
N MET A 1 -19.64 -22.52 35.10
CA MET A 1 -18.86 -21.27 35.27
C MET A 1 -17.53 -21.53 34.57
N ALA A 2 -17.12 -20.90 33.47
CA ALA A 2 -17.38 -19.56 32.94
C ALA A 2 -17.79 -19.59 31.45
N SER A 3 -18.52 -18.56 31.02
CA SER A 3 -19.16 -18.44 29.72
C SER A 3 -18.19 -18.03 28.60
N ALA A 4 -18.37 -18.65 27.44
CA ALA A 4 -17.72 -18.32 26.18
C ALA A 4 -18.11 -16.93 25.67
N THR A 5 -17.11 -16.11 25.33
CA THR A 5 -17.26 -14.87 24.56
C THR A 5 -17.02 -15.16 23.09
N GLY A 6 -18.11 -15.28 22.32
CA GLY A 6 -18.07 -15.44 20.87
C GLY A 6 -17.60 -14.17 20.16
N ILE A 7 -16.81 -14.36 19.11
CA ILE A 7 -16.41 -13.32 18.15
C ILE A 7 -17.67 -12.83 17.42
N PRO A 8 -17.98 -11.52 17.40
CA PRO A 8 -19.17 -11.03 16.70
C PRO A 8 -18.94 -11.12 15.19
N ALA A 9 -19.89 -11.74 14.49
CA ALA A 9 -19.95 -11.76 13.03
C ALA A 9 -19.93 -10.34 12.48
N VAL A 10 -19.19 -10.12 11.39
CA VAL A 10 -19.25 -8.87 10.60
C VAL A 10 -20.71 -8.68 10.17
N PRO A 11 -21.41 -7.62 10.65
CA PRO A 11 -22.80 -7.42 10.29
C PRO A 11 -22.87 -7.12 8.79
N ALA A 12 -23.78 -7.81 8.09
CA ALA A 12 -24.12 -7.49 6.71
C ALA A 12 -24.41 -5.98 6.59
N PRO A 13 -23.98 -5.30 5.49
CA PRO A 13 -24.22 -3.88 5.32
C PRO A 13 -25.71 -3.59 5.46
N LYS A 14 -26.05 -2.86 6.53
CA LYS A 14 -27.43 -2.51 6.89
C LYS A 14 -28.01 -1.66 5.75
N ALA A 15 -29.23 -1.99 5.33
CA ALA A 15 -29.92 -1.18 4.32
C ALA A 15 -29.98 0.28 4.80
N PRO A 16 -29.73 1.26 3.92
CA PRO A 16 -29.67 2.67 4.31
C PRO A 16 -30.97 3.09 4.98
N ALA A 17 -30.86 3.75 6.15
CA ALA A 17 -32.01 4.33 6.84
C ALA A 17 -32.75 5.26 5.88
N THR A 18 -34.05 5.01 5.69
CA THR A 18 -34.93 5.83 4.86
C THR A 18 -35.56 6.94 5.70
N PRO A 19 -35.82 8.14 5.13
CA PRO A 19 -36.59 9.19 5.80
C PRO A 19 -37.94 8.66 6.30
N ILE A 20 -38.40 9.16 7.44
CA ILE A 20 -39.72 8.80 7.96
C ILE A 20 -40.79 9.46 7.10
N GLU A 21 -41.72 8.64 6.63
CA GLU A 21 -42.87 9.10 5.87
C GLU A 21 -44.08 9.31 6.80
N PRO A 22 -44.70 10.51 6.80
CA PRO A 22 -45.93 10.75 7.54
C PRO A 22 -47.05 9.82 7.05
N LEU A 23 -48.02 9.54 7.92
CA LEU A 23 -49.17 8.71 7.59
C LEU A 23 -49.95 9.34 6.42
N ASN A 24 -50.32 8.51 5.44
CA ASN A 24 -50.97 8.97 4.22
C ASN A 24 -52.50 9.13 4.36
N THR A 25 -52.96 9.83 5.41
CA THR A 25 -54.38 10.16 5.63
C THR A 25 -54.60 11.66 5.48
N ASP A 26 -55.81 12.08 5.07
CA ASP A 26 -56.11 13.51 4.91
C ASP A 26 -55.95 14.28 6.24
N ALA A 27 -56.33 13.65 7.35
CA ALA A 27 -56.13 14.20 8.69
C ALA A 27 -54.64 14.40 9.03
N ALA A 28 -53.77 13.44 8.71
CA ALA A 28 -52.33 13.54 8.94
C ALA A 28 -51.69 14.65 8.09
N ARG A 29 -52.05 14.74 6.80
CA ARG A 29 -51.50 15.79 5.91
C ARG A 29 -51.91 17.19 6.37
N ILE A 30 -53.18 17.37 6.73
CA ILE A 30 -53.70 18.66 7.22
C ILE A 30 -53.02 19.02 8.55
N TYR A 31 -52.96 18.08 9.50
CA TYR A 31 -52.41 18.34 10.82
C TYR A 31 -50.89 18.58 10.78
N ALA A 32 -50.13 17.87 9.94
CA ALA A 32 -48.68 18.06 9.81
C ALA A 32 -48.30 19.49 9.40
N HIS A 33 -49.13 20.16 8.59
CA HIS A 33 -48.94 21.57 8.19
C HIS A 33 -49.44 22.57 9.24
N ILE A 34 -50.56 22.27 9.91
CA ILE A 34 -51.15 23.16 10.91
C ILE A 34 -50.38 23.10 12.25
N HIS A 35 -49.80 21.96 12.60
CA HIS A 35 -49.07 21.74 13.86
C HIS A 35 -48.02 22.80 14.20
N PRO A 36 -47.04 23.13 13.33
CA PRO A 36 -46.07 24.18 13.65
C PRO A 36 -46.72 25.55 13.87
N ILE A 37 -47.84 25.85 13.18
CA ILE A 37 -48.62 27.08 13.39
C ILE A 37 -49.27 27.06 14.78
N LEU A 38 -49.85 25.92 15.21
CA LEU A 38 -50.43 25.78 16.55
C LEU A 38 -49.39 25.92 17.66
N VAL A 39 -48.22 25.29 17.49
CA VAL A 39 -47.10 25.37 18.44
C VAL A 39 -46.58 26.80 18.56
N LEU A 40 -46.40 27.51 17.45
CA LEU A 40 -46.02 28.93 17.46
C LEU A 40 -47.11 29.84 17.98
N SER A 41 -48.39 29.54 17.72
CA SER A 41 -49.53 30.32 18.23
C SER A 41 -49.65 30.20 19.75
N LEU A 42 -49.49 28.98 20.28
CA LEU A 42 -49.42 28.73 21.72
C LEU A 42 -48.29 29.55 22.36
N TYR A 43 -47.11 29.54 21.74
CA TYR A 43 -45.96 30.32 22.20
C TYR A 43 -46.22 31.84 22.15
N ALA A 44 -46.68 32.34 21.00
CA ALA A 44 -46.94 33.76 20.79
C ALA A 44 -47.99 34.32 21.76
N PHE A 45 -49.05 33.55 22.05
CA PHE A 45 -50.06 33.93 23.04
C PHE A 45 -49.49 34.03 24.46
N LYS A 46 -48.49 33.21 24.77
CA LYS A 46 -47.83 33.16 26.08
C LYS A 46 -46.56 34.00 26.18
N PHE A 47 -46.16 34.70 25.12
CA PHE A 47 -44.89 35.42 25.09
C PHE A 47 -44.82 36.55 26.12
N ASN A 48 -45.87 37.39 26.21
CA ASN A 48 -45.89 38.49 27.19
C ASN A 48 -45.89 37.96 28.63
N ASP A 49 -46.65 36.89 28.90
CA ASP A 49 -46.65 36.20 30.20
C ASP A 49 -45.28 35.59 30.51
N LEU A 50 -44.59 35.04 29.50
CA LEU A 50 -43.27 34.41 29.62
C LEU A 50 -42.19 35.44 29.94
N VAL A 51 -42.30 36.65 29.39
CA VAL A 51 -41.43 37.78 29.70
C VAL A 51 -41.69 38.31 31.12
N ALA A 52 -42.96 38.37 31.54
CA ALA A 52 -43.33 38.91 32.86
C ALA A 52 -43.05 37.94 34.02
N ASP A 53 -43.38 36.66 33.87
CA ASP A 53 -43.17 35.63 34.88
C ASP A 53 -42.88 34.26 34.23
N PRO A 54 -41.59 33.92 34.01
CA PRO A 54 -41.24 32.76 33.20
C PRO A 54 -41.63 31.41 33.80
N VAL A 55 -41.56 31.24 35.12
CA VAL A 55 -41.73 29.91 35.75
C VAL A 55 -43.18 29.42 35.68
N PRO A 56 -44.19 30.18 36.14
CA PRO A 56 -45.59 29.78 36.02
C PRO A 56 -46.04 29.68 34.56
N THR A 57 -45.49 30.53 33.69
CA THR A 57 -45.83 30.51 32.26
C THR A 57 -45.30 29.25 31.57
N LEU A 58 -44.03 28.90 31.77
CA LEU A 58 -43.47 27.65 31.22
C LEU A 58 -44.20 26.43 31.79
N LEU A 59 -44.41 26.39 33.12
CA LEU A 59 -45.11 25.27 33.76
C LEU A 59 -46.54 25.07 33.22
N SER A 60 -47.30 26.16 33.06
CA SER A 60 -48.67 26.11 32.52
C SER A 60 -48.71 25.82 31.01
N THR A 61 -47.63 26.11 30.28
CA THR A 61 -47.53 25.89 28.82
C THR A 61 -47.08 24.47 28.47
N LEU A 62 -46.40 23.75 29.38
CA LEU A 62 -45.94 22.38 29.17
C LEU A 62 -47.06 21.41 28.81
N LEU A 63 -48.18 21.45 29.52
CA LEU A 63 -49.30 20.52 29.28
C LEU A 63 -49.96 20.77 27.90
N PRO A 64 -50.34 22.01 27.52
CA PRO A 64 -50.80 22.30 26.16
C PRO A 64 -49.79 21.90 25.08
N LEU A 65 -48.50 22.15 25.30
CA LEU A 65 -47.45 21.76 24.35
C LEU A 65 -47.37 20.24 24.18
N ALA A 66 -47.38 19.49 25.30
CA ALA A 66 -47.36 18.03 25.27
C ALA A 66 -48.60 17.46 24.57
N VAL A 67 -49.77 18.07 24.75
CA VAL A 67 -51.00 17.68 24.04
C VAL A 67 -50.86 17.89 22.53
N LEU A 68 -50.32 19.04 22.08
CA LEU A 68 -50.06 19.29 20.66
C LEU A 68 -49.06 18.28 20.09
N GLN A 69 -47.97 17.98 20.81
CA GLN A 69 -46.98 17.01 20.35
C GLN A 69 -47.53 15.58 20.33
N ILE A 70 -48.33 15.17 21.33
CA ILE A 70 -49.02 13.87 21.34
C ILE A 70 -49.97 13.76 20.16
N ALA A 71 -50.77 14.80 19.90
CA ALA A 71 -51.69 14.83 18.76
C ALA A 71 -50.92 14.72 17.44
N TYR A 72 -49.80 15.45 17.30
CA TYR A 72 -48.92 15.33 16.14
C TYR A 72 -48.40 13.92 15.93
N VAL A 73 -47.75 13.31 16.93
CA VAL A 73 -47.15 11.98 16.77
C VAL A 73 -48.21 10.90 16.55
N ALA A 74 -49.36 10.97 17.25
CA ALA A 74 -50.41 9.97 17.15
C ALA A 74 -51.22 10.05 15.84
N VAL A 75 -51.33 11.23 15.23
CA VAL A 75 -52.10 11.45 13.99
C VAL A 75 -51.19 11.38 12.75
N CYS A 76 -49.96 11.90 12.83
CA CYS A 76 -49.11 12.12 11.66
C CYS A 76 -48.00 11.08 11.49
N LEU A 77 -47.52 10.43 12.56
CA LEU A 77 -46.33 9.60 12.50
C LEU A 77 -46.64 8.10 12.68
N PRO A 78 -45.85 7.20 12.07
CA PRO A 78 -45.92 5.79 12.40
C PRO A 78 -45.32 5.54 13.79
N PRO A 79 -46.00 4.81 14.69
CA PRO A 79 -45.39 4.39 15.95
C PRO A 79 -44.25 3.40 15.67
N THR A 80 -43.24 3.42 16.54
CA THR A 80 -42.20 2.38 16.59
C THR A 80 -42.85 1.00 16.51
N SER A 81 -42.51 0.24 15.47
CA SER A 81 -42.98 -1.14 15.32
C SER A 81 -42.42 -1.98 16.45
N GLY A 82 -43.23 -2.21 17.49
CA GLY A 82 -42.96 -3.23 18.48
C GLY A 82 -42.70 -4.57 17.78
N THR A 83 -41.60 -5.22 18.16
CA THR A 83 -41.18 -6.58 17.82
C THR A 83 -42.27 -7.44 17.14
N SER A 84 -42.30 -7.40 15.81
CA SER A 84 -42.95 -8.42 14.99
C SER A 84 -42.20 -8.52 13.66
N THR A 85 -41.78 -9.74 13.37
CA THR A 85 -40.90 -10.17 12.28
C THR A 85 -41.37 -9.63 10.91
N PRO A 86 -40.48 -9.17 10.00
CA PRO A 86 -40.93 -8.63 8.73
C PRO A 86 -41.48 -9.74 7.84
N ALA A 87 -42.78 -9.68 7.53
CA ALA A 87 -43.35 -10.41 6.41
C ALA A 87 -42.71 -9.90 5.11
N GLN A 88 -42.02 -10.79 4.41
CA GLN A 88 -41.41 -10.56 3.12
C GLN A 88 -42.42 -9.93 2.14
N ILE A 89 -42.06 -8.77 1.58
CA ILE A 89 -42.73 -8.20 0.40
C ILE A 89 -42.37 -9.10 -0.78
N LYS A 90 -43.26 -10.06 -1.10
CA LYS A 90 -43.22 -10.82 -2.35
C LYS A 90 -43.54 -9.87 -3.50
N LYS A 91 -42.60 -9.71 -4.44
CA LYS A 91 -42.85 -9.13 -5.77
C LYS A 91 -44.03 -9.86 -6.42
N GLN A 92 -45.12 -9.14 -6.64
CA GLN A 92 -46.31 -9.65 -7.33
C GLN A 92 -46.03 -9.65 -8.84
N LYS A 93 -46.06 -10.84 -9.46
CA LYS A 93 -46.07 -11.00 -10.93
C LYS A 93 -47.40 -10.48 -11.48
N LEU A 94 -47.30 -9.85 -12.65
CA LEU A 94 -48.41 -9.30 -13.42
C LEU A 94 -49.33 -10.43 -13.92
N GLY A 95 -50.61 -10.34 -13.60
CA GLY A 95 -51.67 -11.18 -14.16
C GLY A 95 -52.18 -12.27 -13.22
N ASP A 96 -53.16 -11.95 -12.38
CA ASP A 96 -54.24 -12.88 -12.06
C ASP A 96 -55.49 -12.18 -11.47
N LYS A 97 -56.66 -12.72 -11.83
CA LYS A 97 -58.00 -12.11 -11.69
C LYS A 97 -58.50 -12.04 -10.24
N LYS A 98 -59.23 -10.96 -9.95
CA LYS A 98 -60.01 -10.72 -8.70
C LYS A 98 -61.03 -11.83 -8.39
N LYS A 99 -61.05 -12.28 -7.14
CA LYS A 99 -62.26 -12.69 -6.38
C LYS A 99 -62.18 -12.20 -4.92
N PRO A 100 -63.31 -11.93 -4.24
CA PRO A 100 -63.39 -11.01 -3.11
C PRO A 100 -63.34 -11.67 -1.71
N THR A 101 -63.33 -10.80 -0.68
CA THR A 101 -63.63 -10.97 0.78
C THR A 101 -62.52 -11.48 1.73
N PRO A 102 -62.59 -11.20 3.06
CA PRO A 102 -62.75 -9.91 3.76
C PRO A 102 -61.68 -9.71 4.87
N GLY A 103 -61.43 -8.46 5.32
CA GLY A 103 -60.62 -8.24 6.52
C GLY A 103 -60.00 -6.85 6.63
N LYS A 104 -60.84 -5.83 6.86
CA LYS A 104 -60.36 -4.60 7.51
C LYS A 104 -60.03 -4.97 8.97
N VAL A 105 -58.76 -5.07 9.31
CA VAL A 105 -58.34 -4.89 10.70
C VAL A 105 -58.31 -3.39 10.94
N GLU A 106 -59.38 -2.85 11.51
CA GLU A 106 -59.34 -1.53 12.14
C GLU A 106 -58.24 -1.54 13.20
N LYS A 107 -57.16 -0.77 12.97
CA LYS A 107 -56.21 -0.43 14.04
C LYS A 107 -56.96 0.42 15.05
N GLY A 108 -57.37 -0.19 16.15
CA GLY A 108 -58.03 0.50 17.26
C GLY A 108 -57.16 1.64 17.80
N ILE A 109 -57.84 2.67 18.31
CA ILE A 109 -57.30 3.91 18.90
C ILE A 109 -56.15 3.65 19.92
N ASN A 110 -56.12 2.48 20.56
CA ASN A 110 -55.10 2.08 21.51
C ASN A 110 -53.69 1.87 20.90
N GLY A 111 -53.59 1.60 19.58
CA GLY A 111 -52.32 1.28 18.92
C GLY A 111 -51.37 2.45 18.67
N THR A 112 -51.86 3.70 18.70
CA THR A 112 -51.05 4.91 18.49
C THR A 112 -50.96 5.79 19.73
N ILE A 113 -51.98 5.74 20.61
CA ILE A 113 -52.06 6.55 21.83
C ILE A 113 -51.13 6.01 22.93
N VAL A 114 -51.08 4.70 23.14
CA VAL A 114 -50.21 4.10 24.19
C VAL A 114 -48.73 4.39 23.94
N PRO A 115 -48.18 4.23 22.72
CA PRO A 115 -46.80 4.63 22.42
C PRO A 115 -46.55 6.14 22.59
N ALA A 116 -47.55 7.00 22.36
CA ALA A 116 -47.41 8.44 22.52
C ALA A 116 -47.26 8.83 24.00
N PHE A 117 -48.04 8.23 24.89
CA PHE A 117 -47.90 8.42 26.34
C PHE A 117 -46.59 7.85 26.87
N LEU A 118 -46.16 6.69 26.38
CA LEU A 118 -44.85 6.12 26.75
C LEU A 118 -43.69 7.00 26.28
N SER A 119 -43.79 7.57 25.07
CA SER A 119 -42.81 8.51 24.54
C SER A 119 -42.75 9.78 25.38
N LEU A 120 -43.90 10.33 25.78
CA LEU A 120 -43.95 11.46 26.70
C LEU A 120 -43.31 11.13 28.05
N LEU A 121 -43.57 9.95 28.62
CA LEU A 121 -42.97 9.51 29.88
C LEU A 121 -41.44 9.39 29.77
N LEU A 122 -40.94 8.84 28.67
CA LEU A 122 -39.51 8.72 28.42
C LEU A 122 -38.85 10.08 28.19
N THR A 123 -39.50 10.97 27.44
CA THR A 123 -39.04 12.35 27.25
C THR A 123 -38.96 13.08 28.60
N THR A 124 -39.96 12.94 29.48
CA THR A 124 -39.96 13.62 30.78
C THR A 124 -38.94 13.05 31.76
N LEU A 125 -38.80 11.71 31.82
CA LEU A 125 -37.91 11.06 32.79
C LEU A 125 -36.44 10.98 32.35
N ALA A 126 -36.16 10.94 31.05
CA ALA A 126 -34.80 10.77 30.53
C ALA A 126 -34.29 11.99 29.76
N SER A 127 -35.06 12.49 28.79
CA SER A 127 -34.60 13.59 27.92
C SER A 127 -34.57 14.94 28.63
N THR A 128 -35.54 15.23 29.50
CA THR A 128 -35.58 16.51 30.25
C THR A 128 -34.36 16.68 31.17
N PRO A 129 -33.97 15.71 32.03
CA PRO A 129 -32.74 15.84 32.82
C PRO A 129 -31.48 16.00 31.96
N LEU A 130 -31.38 15.23 30.86
CA LEU A 130 -30.22 15.25 29.96
C LEU A 130 -30.05 16.61 29.27
N LEU A 131 -31.14 17.18 28.72
CA LEU A 131 -31.11 18.48 28.07
C LEU A 131 -30.94 19.61 29.07
N THR A 132 -31.49 19.47 30.28
CA THR A 132 -31.22 20.42 31.38
C THR A 132 -29.72 20.42 31.74
N ALA A 133 -29.11 19.25 31.90
CA ALA A 133 -27.67 19.14 32.15
C ALA A 133 -26.83 19.72 30.99
N THR A 134 -27.30 19.53 29.76
CA THR A 134 -26.64 20.10 28.57
C THR A 134 -26.71 21.62 28.59
N LEU A 135 -27.89 22.22 28.84
CA LEU A 135 -28.01 23.68 28.98
C LEU A 135 -27.04 24.23 30.04
N VAL A 136 -26.89 23.52 31.16
CA VAL A 136 -25.93 23.86 32.23
C VAL A 136 -24.49 23.83 31.74
N LEU A 137 -24.09 22.80 30.99
CA LEU A 137 -22.76 22.73 30.38
C LEU A 137 -22.50 23.88 29.40
N PHE A 138 -23.56 24.40 28.78
CA PHE A 138 -23.52 25.58 27.90
C PHE A 138 -23.76 26.91 28.64
N GLY A 139 -23.66 26.93 29.97
CA GLY A 139 -23.65 28.15 30.78
C GLY A 139 -24.99 28.55 31.41
N ALA A 140 -26.01 27.68 31.37
CA ALA A 140 -27.27 27.94 32.05
C ALA A 140 -27.11 27.98 33.59
N PRO A 141 -27.82 28.87 34.30
CA PRO A 141 -27.77 28.96 35.75
C PRO A 141 -28.22 27.65 36.45
N VAL A 142 -27.38 27.18 37.39
CA VAL A 142 -27.65 26.01 38.25
C VAL A 142 -27.98 26.42 39.68
N THR A 143 -27.24 27.40 40.21
CA THR A 143 -27.37 27.87 41.60
C THR A 143 -28.44 28.93 41.75
N THR A 144 -28.69 29.71 40.69
CA THR A 144 -29.80 30.66 40.56
C THR A 144 -30.72 30.17 39.45
N HIS A 145 -32.01 30.53 39.48
CA HIS A 145 -32.97 30.21 38.39
C HIS A 145 -33.06 28.71 38.01
N HIS A 146 -32.76 27.77 38.91
CA HIS A 146 -32.78 26.32 38.64
C HIS A 146 -34.12 25.82 38.04
N THR A 147 -35.25 26.35 38.52
CA THR A 147 -36.58 26.03 37.97
C THR A 147 -36.75 26.52 36.53
N HIS A 148 -36.16 27.67 36.17
CA HIS A 148 -36.19 28.20 34.80
C HIS A 148 -35.40 27.28 33.87
N THR A 149 -34.21 26.85 34.30
CA THR A 149 -33.33 25.96 33.54
C THR A 149 -33.95 24.59 33.33
N LEU A 150 -34.58 24.02 34.35
CA LEU A 150 -35.30 22.75 34.26
C LEU A 150 -36.50 22.85 33.31
N LEU A 151 -37.31 23.91 33.42
CA LEU A 151 -38.48 24.10 32.56
C LEU A 151 -38.07 24.39 31.11
N ALA A 152 -37.02 25.17 30.87
CA ALA A 152 -36.46 25.36 29.53
C ALA A 152 -35.99 24.03 28.92
N GLY A 153 -35.29 23.20 29.70
CA GLY A 153 -34.91 21.85 29.30
C GLY A 153 -36.11 20.97 28.97
N ALA A 154 -37.21 21.06 29.74
CA ALA A 154 -38.44 20.32 29.50
C ALA A 154 -39.13 20.73 28.19
N HIS A 155 -39.21 22.03 27.89
CA HIS A 155 -39.78 22.51 26.63
C HIS A 155 -38.96 22.04 25.42
N ILE A 156 -37.62 22.15 25.49
CA ILE A 156 -36.72 21.67 24.43
C ILE A 156 -36.91 20.14 24.26
N ALA A 157 -37.00 19.38 25.35
CA ALA A 157 -37.20 17.94 25.32
C ALA A 157 -38.52 17.56 24.63
N VAL A 158 -39.63 18.21 24.98
CA VAL A 158 -40.95 17.95 24.39
C VAL A 158 -41.00 18.32 22.91
N LEU A 159 -40.36 19.42 22.49
CA LEU A 159 -40.29 19.80 21.07
C LEU A 159 -39.44 18.84 20.24
N SER A 160 -38.30 18.41 20.78
CA SER A 160 -37.27 17.73 19.99
C SER A 160 -37.28 16.20 20.12
N THR A 161 -37.34 15.67 21.35
CA THR A 161 -37.10 14.25 21.60
C THR A 161 -38.38 13.40 21.58
N LEU A 162 -39.54 13.97 21.93
CA LEU A 162 -40.80 13.20 21.96
C LEU A 162 -41.15 12.59 20.60
N PRO A 163 -41.11 13.34 19.47
CA PRO A 163 -41.34 12.75 18.15
C PRO A 163 -40.29 11.70 17.75
N LEU A 164 -39.03 11.89 18.15
CA LEU A 164 -37.95 10.93 17.88
C LEU A 164 -38.14 9.62 18.67
N VAL A 165 -38.45 9.70 19.96
CA VAL A 165 -38.74 8.51 20.79
C VAL A 165 -39.94 7.75 20.25
N TYR A 166 -40.97 8.46 19.76
CA TYR A 166 -42.15 7.83 19.19
C TYR A 166 -41.84 6.98 17.96
N VAL A 167 -41.01 7.50 17.05
CA VAL A 167 -40.73 6.86 15.75
C VAL A 167 -39.55 5.89 15.79
N HIS A 168 -38.50 6.19 16.56
CA HIS A 168 -37.28 5.39 16.62
C HIS A 168 -37.11 4.59 17.92
N GLY A 169 -37.88 4.90 18.96
CA GLY A 169 -37.80 4.23 20.25
C GLY A 169 -36.54 4.63 21.02
N VAL A 170 -36.06 3.71 21.87
CA VAL A 170 -34.92 3.92 22.78
C VAL A 170 -33.69 3.09 22.42
N SER A 171 -33.57 2.66 21.16
CA SER A 171 -32.40 1.89 20.71
C SER A 171 -31.13 2.74 20.77
N GLY A 172 -30.12 2.27 21.50
CA GLY A 172 -28.83 2.96 21.61
C GLY A 172 -28.11 3.14 20.28
N GLU A 173 -28.33 2.27 19.30
CA GLU A 173 -27.76 2.38 17.95
C GLU A 173 -28.37 3.57 17.20
N THR A 174 -29.70 3.70 17.21
CA THR A 174 -30.39 4.80 16.53
C THR A 174 -30.05 6.15 17.16
N TRP A 175 -29.95 6.21 18.50
CA TRP A 175 -29.56 7.45 19.18
C TRP A 175 -28.10 7.85 18.91
N ARG A 176 -27.18 6.90 18.66
CA ARG A 176 -25.83 7.22 18.16
C ARG A 176 -25.88 7.83 16.77
N GLU A 177 -26.70 7.29 15.87
CA GLU A 177 -26.88 7.85 14.51
C GLU A 177 -27.51 9.26 14.54
N VAL A 178 -28.50 9.50 15.42
CA VAL A 178 -29.13 10.81 15.67
C VAL A 178 -28.09 11.84 16.12
N VAL A 179 -27.24 11.49 17.09
CA VAL A 179 -26.19 12.39 17.61
C VAL A 179 -25.06 12.59 16.59
N ALA A 180 -24.69 11.56 15.82
CA ALA A 180 -23.64 11.61 14.82
C ALA A 180 -24.05 12.27 13.49
N LEU A 181 -25.28 12.79 13.38
CA LEU A 181 -25.81 13.42 12.16
C LEU A 181 -25.89 12.49 10.93
N LEU A 182 -26.04 11.17 11.16
CA LEU A 182 -26.00 10.15 10.11
C LEU A 182 -27.37 9.79 9.51
N LEU A 183 -28.46 10.16 10.18
CA LEU A 183 -29.81 9.95 9.68
C LEU A 183 -30.14 10.91 8.52
N PRO A 184 -30.90 10.46 7.51
CA PRO A 184 -31.43 11.40 6.53
C PRO A 184 -32.40 12.38 7.21
N ILE A 185 -32.38 13.64 6.78
CA ILE A 185 -33.26 14.67 7.32
C ILE A 185 -34.71 14.39 6.90
N ASP A 186 -35.63 14.43 7.86
CA ASP A 186 -37.08 14.42 7.69
C ASP A 186 -37.76 15.44 8.63
N GLU A 187 -39.09 15.44 8.72
CA GLU A 187 -39.80 16.42 9.57
C GLU A 187 -39.56 16.22 11.09
N VAL A 188 -39.23 14.99 11.52
CA VAL A 188 -38.97 14.65 12.92
C VAL A 188 -37.54 15.05 13.28
N TYR A 189 -36.57 14.60 12.49
CA TYR A 189 -35.16 14.88 12.71
C TYR A 189 -34.81 16.35 12.44
N GLY A 190 -35.43 16.95 11.42
CA GLY A 190 -35.36 18.39 11.16
C GLY A 190 -35.96 19.21 12.32
N GLY A 191 -37.02 18.73 12.96
CA GLY A 191 -37.57 19.32 14.19
C GLY A 191 -36.55 19.38 15.32
N LEU A 192 -35.85 18.27 15.62
CA LEU A 192 -34.76 18.23 16.61
C LEU A 192 -33.65 19.23 16.28
N ILE A 193 -33.09 19.15 15.06
CA ILE A 193 -31.98 20.01 14.63
C ILE A 193 -32.40 21.48 14.75
N GLY A 194 -33.60 21.79 14.27
CA GLY A 194 -34.18 23.12 14.37
C GLY A 194 -34.33 23.62 15.80
N THR A 195 -34.88 22.80 16.71
CA THR A 195 -35.02 23.19 18.14
C THR A 195 -33.67 23.48 18.79
N VAL A 196 -32.66 22.64 18.56
CA VAL A 196 -31.32 22.81 19.16
C VAL A 196 -30.60 24.02 18.59
N LEU A 197 -30.56 24.17 17.26
CA LEU A 197 -29.96 25.33 16.60
C LEU A 197 -30.69 26.63 16.97
N GLY A 198 -32.02 26.57 17.04
CA GLY A 198 -32.84 27.69 17.46
C GLY A 198 -32.54 28.11 18.90
N ALA A 199 -32.48 27.16 19.83
CA ALA A 199 -32.11 27.42 21.23
C ALA A 199 -30.69 28.03 21.34
N TRP A 200 -29.74 27.53 20.54
CA TRP A 200 -28.38 28.08 20.48
C TRP A 200 -28.34 29.51 19.92
N LEU A 201 -29.06 29.80 18.83
CA LEU A 201 -29.22 31.17 18.31
C LEU A 201 -29.92 32.08 19.31
N GLY A 202 -30.84 31.55 20.10
CA GLY A 202 -31.49 32.24 21.22
C GLY A 202 -30.52 32.65 22.34
N ALA A 203 -29.30 32.10 22.38
CA ALA A 203 -28.28 32.54 23.32
C ALA A 203 -27.59 33.84 22.89
N VAL A 204 -27.55 34.15 21.59
CA VAL A 204 -26.85 35.32 21.03
C VAL A 204 -27.37 36.66 21.58
N PRO A 205 -28.69 36.87 21.81
CA PRO A 205 -29.18 38.11 22.39
C PRO A 205 -28.88 38.31 23.88
N ILE A 206 -28.46 37.27 24.61
CA ILE A 206 -28.26 37.32 26.08
C ILE A 206 -27.12 38.28 26.46
N PRO A 207 -25.94 38.28 25.80
CA PRO A 207 -24.84 39.18 26.15
C PRO A 207 -24.97 40.60 25.58
N LEU A 208 -25.95 40.87 24.71
CA LEU A 208 -26.01 42.10 23.91
C LEU A 208 -26.64 43.30 24.64
N ASP A 209 -27.49 43.08 25.65
CA ASP A 209 -28.00 44.11 26.58
C ASP A 209 -28.86 43.44 27.68
N TRP A 210 -28.62 43.67 28.97
CA TRP A 210 -29.38 43.03 30.07
C TRP A 210 -30.59 43.85 30.56
N ASP A 211 -30.80 45.03 29.98
CA ASP A 211 -31.80 45.99 30.45
C ASP A 211 -33.22 45.74 29.90
N ARG A 212 -33.40 44.76 29.00
CA ARG A 212 -34.71 44.39 28.46
C ARG A 212 -35.23 43.07 29.05
N GLU A 213 -36.45 43.11 29.58
CA GLU A 213 -37.09 41.94 30.21
C GLU A 213 -37.13 40.69 29.32
N TRP A 214 -37.29 40.83 28.00
CA TRP A 214 -37.35 39.69 27.08
C TRP A 214 -35.99 39.02 26.80
N GLN A 215 -34.87 39.66 27.17
CA GLN A 215 -33.52 39.09 27.05
C GLN A 215 -33.10 38.26 28.27
N LYS A 216 -33.91 38.27 29.35
CA LYS A 216 -33.63 37.52 30.57
C LYS A 216 -33.74 36.02 30.37
N TRP A 217 -32.91 35.27 31.11
CA TRP A 217 -32.99 33.81 31.12
C TRP A 217 -34.38 33.34 31.62
N PRO A 218 -35.06 32.39 30.94
CA PRO A 218 -34.67 31.61 29.76
C PRO A 218 -35.38 32.05 28.46
N VAL A 219 -35.94 33.26 28.43
CA VAL A 219 -36.92 33.69 27.42
C VAL A 219 -36.40 33.54 26.00
N THR A 220 -35.19 34.01 25.70
CA THR A 220 -34.62 33.99 24.35
C THR A 220 -34.27 32.58 23.87
N ILE A 221 -33.81 31.70 24.77
CA ILE A 221 -33.53 30.29 24.48
C ILE A 221 -34.81 29.55 24.12
N VAL A 222 -35.87 29.75 24.91
CA VAL A 222 -37.18 29.15 24.64
C VAL A 222 -37.77 29.73 23.35
N THR A 223 -37.65 31.05 23.12
CA THR A 223 -38.05 31.70 21.86
C THR A 223 -37.39 31.02 20.67
N GLY A 224 -36.06 30.88 20.73
CA GLY A 224 -35.27 30.24 19.70
C GLY A 224 -35.67 28.79 19.48
N ALA A 225 -35.91 28.02 20.55
CA ALA A 225 -36.32 26.62 20.48
C ALA A 225 -37.65 26.42 19.73
N TYR A 226 -38.66 27.27 19.99
CA TYR A 226 -39.97 27.21 19.34
C TYR A 226 -39.93 27.62 17.87
N ILE A 227 -39.26 28.74 17.56
CA ILE A 227 -39.07 29.20 16.17
C ILE A 227 -38.26 28.16 15.39
N GLY A 228 -37.17 27.70 15.98
CA GLY A 228 -36.28 26.68 15.43
C GLY A 228 -37.00 25.36 15.16
N TYR A 229 -37.83 24.88 16.09
CA TYR A 229 -38.65 23.68 15.87
C TYR A 229 -39.55 23.81 14.63
N ALA A 230 -40.29 24.92 14.52
CA ALA A 230 -41.23 25.13 13.43
C ALA A 230 -40.52 25.21 12.06
N VAL A 231 -39.41 25.96 12.00
CA VAL A 231 -38.59 26.09 10.79
C VAL A 231 -37.92 24.76 10.44
N GLY A 232 -37.32 24.08 11.41
CA GLY A 232 -36.64 22.81 11.21
C GLY A 232 -37.58 21.69 10.75
N LYS A 233 -38.77 21.60 11.35
CA LYS A 233 -39.83 20.67 10.91
C LYS A 233 -40.26 20.95 9.47
N LEU A 234 -40.48 22.23 9.12
CA LEU A 234 -40.92 22.63 7.78
C LEU A 234 -39.85 22.32 6.72
N LEU A 235 -38.60 22.74 6.97
CA LEU A 235 -37.49 22.50 6.04
C LEU A 235 -37.15 21.02 5.92
N GLY A 236 -37.16 20.27 7.03
CA GLY A 236 -36.92 18.83 7.04
C GLY A 236 -38.00 18.02 6.33
N GLY A 237 -39.26 18.46 6.40
CA GLY A 237 -40.37 17.85 5.67
C GLY A 237 -40.44 18.23 4.18
N THR A 238 -39.69 19.23 3.72
CA THR A 238 -39.75 19.76 2.35
C THR A 238 -38.39 19.82 1.67
N LEU A 239 -37.65 20.93 1.80
CA LEU A 239 -36.43 21.25 1.05
C LEU A 239 -35.24 20.35 1.37
N LEU A 240 -35.17 19.88 2.62
CA LEU A 240 -34.05 19.07 3.13
C LEU A 240 -34.40 17.58 3.25
N LYS A 241 -35.63 17.18 2.92
CA LYS A 241 -36.10 15.79 3.05
C LYS A 241 -35.20 14.83 2.29
N GLY A 242 -34.66 13.81 2.97
CA GLY A 242 -33.78 12.80 2.39
C GLY A 242 -32.30 13.18 2.26
N LYS A 243 -31.92 14.44 2.51
CA LYS A 243 -30.51 14.85 2.51
C LYS A 243 -29.80 14.36 3.78
N LYS A 244 -28.52 14.00 3.67
CA LYS A 244 -27.65 13.71 4.81
C LYS A 244 -26.68 14.87 5.03
N ILE A 245 -26.35 15.14 6.28
CA ILE A 245 -25.27 16.07 6.62
C ILE A 245 -23.96 15.29 6.45
N MET A 246 -23.27 15.50 5.34
CA MET A 246 -21.96 14.89 5.09
C MET A 246 -20.87 15.88 5.48
N PHE A 247 -20.00 15.47 6.40
CA PHE A 247 -18.65 16.02 6.50
C PHE A 247 -17.79 15.20 5.54
N ASP A 248 -17.01 15.84 4.66
CA ASP A 248 -16.15 15.12 3.72
C ASP A 248 -15.25 14.15 4.49
N ALA A 249 -15.53 12.85 4.35
CA ALA A 249 -14.70 11.82 4.96
C ALA A 249 -13.41 11.74 4.15
N MET A 250 -12.27 11.97 4.81
CA MET A 250 -10.94 11.83 4.19
C MET A 250 -10.81 10.44 3.54
N PRO A 251 -10.33 10.33 2.29
CA PRO A 251 -10.08 9.04 1.67
C PRO A 251 -9.09 8.21 2.49
N LYS A 252 -9.38 6.91 2.62
CA LYS A 252 -8.58 5.96 3.41
C LYS A 252 -7.97 4.87 2.53
N THR A 253 -6.75 4.47 2.85
CA THR A 253 -6.06 3.34 2.20
C THR A 253 -5.15 2.63 3.20
N ASP A 254 -4.88 1.34 3.03
CA ASP A 254 -3.91 0.65 3.89
C ASP A 254 -2.49 1.15 3.60
N VAL A 255 -2.14 1.29 2.31
CA VAL A 255 -0.85 1.80 1.87
C VAL A 255 -1.03 2.97 0.89
N LEU A 256 -0.29 4.05 1.11
CA LEU A 256 -0.16 5.14 0.16
C LEU A 256 1.29 5.24 -0.33
N ILE A 257 1.49 5.17 -1.64
CA ILE A 257 2.80 5.28 -2.29
C ILE A 257 2.88 6.66 -2.94
N VAL A 258 3.92 7.43 -2.58
CA VAL A 258 4.16 8.76 -3.12
C VAL A 258 5.21 8.64 -4.22
N GLY A 259 4.78 8.67 -5.48
CA GLY A 259 5.63 8.57 -6.67
C GLY A 259 5.59 7.20 -7.35
N SER A 260 5.37 7.21 -8.66
CA SER A 260 5.39 6.04 -9.56
C SER A 260 6.76 5.85 -10.22
N GLY A 261 7.84 6.03 -9.45
CA GLY A 261 9.19 5.63 -9.85
C GLY A 261 9.35 4.11 -9.78
N SER A 262 10.53 3.59 -10.16
CA SER A 262 10.80 2.15 -10.14
C SER A 262 10.61 1.53 -8.74
N ALA A 263 11.03 2.23 -7.67
CA ALA A 263 10.79 1.78 -6.30
C ALA A 263 9.28 1.62 -5.98
N GLY A 264 8.48 2.64 -6.28
CA GLY A 264 7.05 2.64 -5.99
C GLY A 264 6.28 1.58 -6.79
N ILE A 265 6.61 1.40 -8.06
CA ILE A 265 5.97 0.40 -8.93
C ILE A 265 6.24 -1.03 -8.44
N PHE A 266 7.48 -1.31 -8.01
CA PHE A 266 7.84 -2.63 -7.49
C PHE A 266 7.15 -2.92 -6.15
N ALA A 267 7.09 -1.94 -5.24
CA ALA A 267 6.34 -2.08 -4.00
C ALA A 267 4.84 -2.31 -4.27
N ALA A 268 4.24 -1.53 -5.16
CA ALA A 268 2.84 -1.69 -5.56
C ALA A 268 2.54 -3.05 -6.19
N THR A 269 3.46 -3.57 -7.01
CA THR A 269 3.30 -4.90 -7.62
C THR A 269 3.26 -5.99 -6.56
N TRP A 270 4.09 -5.89 -5.50
CA TRP A 270 3.98 -6.77 -4.35
C TRP A 270 2.63 -6.64 -3.64
N LEU A 271 2.18 -5.43 -3.36
CA LEU A 271 0.88 -5.21 -2.73
C LEU A 271 -0.28 -5.80 -3.56
N ALA A 272 -0.20 -5.70 -4.89
CA ALA A 272 -1.14 -6.37 -5.79
C ALA A 272 -1.07 -7.90 -5.66
N ILE A 273 0.12 -8.49 -5.56
CA ILE A 273 0.32 -9.94 -5.33
C ILE A 273 -0.33 -10.39 -4.02
N TYR A 274 -0.18 -9.60 -2.95
CA TYR A 274 -0.80 -9.89 -1.64
C TYR A 274 -2.27 -9.46 -1.54
N ASN A 275 -2.85 -8.86 -2.60
CA ASN A 275 -4.21 -8.33 -2.61
C ASN A 275 -4.47 -7.23 -1.55
N ILE A 276 -3.46 -6.41 -1.26
CA ILE A 276 -3.56 -5.31 -0.30
C ILE A 276 -4.10 -4.06 -1.01
N PRO A 277 -5.10 -3.35 -0.46
CA PRO A 277 -5.52 -2.04 -0.95
C PRO A 277 -4.38 -1.01 -0.90
N PHE A 278 -4.09 -0.36 -2.02
CA PHE A 278 -3.13 0.73 -2.07
C PHE A 278 -3.56 1.85 -3.01
N THR A 279 -2.99 3.03 -2.79
CA THR A 279 -3.10 4.20 -3.67
C THR A 279 -1.71 4.68 -4.04
N ILE A 280 -1.49 5.02 -5.31
CA ILE A 280 -0.25 5.67 -5.77
C ILE A 280 -0.58 7.09 -6.20
N LEU A 281 0.01 8.09 -5.55
CA LEU A 281 -0.08 9.49 -5.96
C LEU A 281 1.15 9.85 -6.79
N GLU A 282 0.93 10.34 -8.01
CA GLU A 282 2.00 10.74 -8.93
C GLU A 282 1.77 12.16 -9.45
N ARG A 283 2.81 13.00 -9.38
CA ARG A 283 2.75 14.40 -9.82
C ARG A 283 2.73 14.56 -11.34
N ARG A 284 3.35 13.64 -12.08
CA ARG A 284 3.31 13.64 -13.55
C ARG A 284 1.86 13.48 -14.02
N SER A 285 1.54 14.01 -15.20
CA SER A 285 0.23 13.87 -15.82
C SER A 285 -0.04 12.47 -16.38
N GLY A 286 0.99 11.63 -16.49
CA GLY A 286 0.91 10.28 -17.03
C GLY A 286 2.18 9.46 -16.73
N PRO A 287 2.27 8.24 -17.29
CA PRO A 287 3.44 7.37 -17.10
C PRO A 287 4.73 8.02 -17.60
N LEU A 288 5.87 7.50 -17.14
CA LEU A 288 7.17 7.93 -17.63
C LEU A 288 7.30 7.62 -19.12
N GLU A 289 7.59 8.62 -19.95
CA GLU A 289 7.85 8.42 -21.39
C GLU A 289 9.34 8.30 -21.70
N ILE A 290 10.16 9.17 -21.09
CA ILE A 290 11.62 9.19 -21.28
C ILE A 290 12.31 9.09 -19.92
N GLY A 291 13.02 7.99 -19.71
CA GLY A 291 13.76 7.74 -18.47
C GLY A 291 15.15 8.37 -18.45
N GLN A 292 15.64 8.60 -17.23
CA GLN A 292 17.00 9.09 -17.01
C GLN A 292 18.00 7.94 -16.85
N ALA A 293 17.54 6.76 -16.43
CA ALA A 293 18.33 5.54 -16.32
C ALA A 293 18.07 4.57 -17.48
N ASP A 294 19.07 3.75 -17.77
CA ASP A 294 19.04 2.76 -18.85
C ASP A 294 19.80 1.46 -18.53
N GLY A 295 20.86 1.51 -17.71
CA GLY A 295 21.59 0.32 -17.28
C GLY A 295 20.74 -0.62 -16.41
N VAL A 296 20.60 -1.88 -16.85
CA VAL A 296 19.84 -2.94 -16.16
C VAL A 296 20.80 -4.05 -15.73
N GLN A 297 21.19 -4.01 -14.45
CA GLN A 297 22.17 -4.95 -13.92
C GLN A 297 21.62 -6.38 -13.85
N VAL A 298 22.53 -7.35 -13.84
CA VAL A 298 22.22 -8.80 -13.86
C VAL A 298 21.20 -9.17 -12.78
N ARG A 299 21.39 -8.69 -11.54
CA ARG A 299 20.42 -8.94 -10.46
C ARG A 299 19.02 -8.39 -10.75
N THR A 300 18.93 -7.26 -11.43
CA THR A 300 17.65 -6.70 -11.85
C THR A 300 17.00 -7.58 -12.91
N VAL A 301 17.76 -8.11 -13.88
CA VAL A 301 17.21 -9.04 -14.88
C VAL A 301 16.68 -10.31 -14.21
N GLU A 302 17.39 -10.84 -13.21
CA GLU A 302 16.92 -11.97 -12.37
C GLU A 302 15.60 -11.67 -11.64
N ILE A 303 15.42 -10.44 -11.17
CA ILE A 303 14.17 -9.98 -10.55
C ILE A 303 13.06 -9.88 -11.61
N TYR A 304 13.33 -9.40 -12.82
CA TYR A 304 12.33 -9.43 -13.88
C TYR A 304 11.95 -10.86 -14.28
N ASP A 305 12.91 -11.80 -14.27
CA ASP A 305 12.64 -13.22 -14.55
C ASP A 305 11.77 -13.89 -13.46
N SER A 306 11.96 -13.50 -12.20
CA SER A 306 11.14 -13.99 -11.09
C SER A 306 9.68 -13.54 -11.20
N PHE A 307 9.40 -12.43 -11.90
CA PHE A 307 8.05 -12.00 -12.29
C PHE A 307 7.57 -12.58 -13.64
N GLY A 308 8.45 -13.27 -14.37
CA GLY A 308 8.17 -13.85 -15.70
C GLY A 308 8.23 -12.82 -16.84
N LEU A 309 9.06 -11.79 -16.69
CA LEU A 309 9.20 -10.66 -17.64
C LEU A 309 10.56 -10.62 -18.35
N ALA A 310 11.49 -11.54 -18.03
CA ALA A 310 12.83 -11.50 -18.59
C ALA A 310 12.85 -11.67 -20.11
N GLU A 311 11.97 -12.50 -20.69
CA GLU A 311 11.95 -12.68 -22.15
C GLU A 311 11.61 -11.38 -22.89
N ASP A 312 10.57 -10.66 -22.45
CA ASP A 312 10.17 -9.40 -23.06
C ASP A 312 11.26 -8.33 -22.86
N LEU A 313 11.84 -8.26 -21.66
CA LEU A 313 12.93 -7.35 -21.35
C LEU A 313 14.15 -7.62 -22.23
N LEU A 314 14.61 -8.87 -22.32
CA LEU A 314 15.80 -9.25 -23.09
C LEU A 314 15.58 -9.12 -24.59
N ARG A 315 14.35 -9.29 -25.07
CA ARG A 315 14.02 -9.11 -26.50
C ARG A 315 14.17 -7.65 -26.95
N GLU A 316 13.82 -6.71 -26.06
CA GLU A 316 13.86 -5.28 -26.38
C GLU A 316 15.20 -4.61 -26.03
N ALA A 317 15.90 -5.12 -25.01
CA ALA A 317 17.12 -4.50 -24.50
C ALA A 317 18.35 -4.71 -25.40
N TYR A 318 19.34 -3.82 -25.25
CA TYR A 318 20.67 -4.01 -25.81
C TYR A 318 21.56 -4.83 -24.87
N HIS A 319 22.21 -5.89 -25.37
CA HIS A 319 22.99 -6.81 -24.54
C HIS A 319 24.45 -6.38 -24.46
N ILE A 320 24.98 -6.30 -23.23
CA ILE A 320 26.38 -5.92 -23.00
C ILE A 320 27.17 -7.18 -22.65
N TYR A 321 28.09 -7.56 -23.55
CA TYR A 321 28.97 -8.73 -23.35
C TYR A 321 30.43 -8.34 -23.09
N GLU A 322 30.87 -7.20 -23.61
CA GLU A 322 32.26 -6.74 -23.51
C GLU A 322 32.32 -5.25 -23.14
N VAL A 323 33.37 -4.90 -22.39
CA VAL A 323 33.77 -3.51 -22.14
C VAL A 323 35.12 -3.25 -22.80
N CYS A 324 35.22 -2.13 -23.52
CA CYS A 324 36.47 -1.68 -24.15
C CYS A 324 37.03 -0.46 -23.39
N PHE A 325 38.32 -0.51 -23.07
CA PHE A 325 39.02 0.59 -22.40
C PHE A 325 39.90 1.31 -23.42
N TRP A 326 39.65 2.60 -23.59
CA TRP A 326 40.37 3.48 -24.50
C TRP A 326 41.14 4.54 -23.71
N GLY A 327 42.38 4.78 -24.14
CA GLY A 327 43.29 5.73 -23.50
C GLY A 327 44.04 6.56 -24.55
N THR A 328 44.87 7.50 -24.09
CA THR A 328 45.75 8.27 -24.98
C THR A 328 46.71 7.36 -25.74
N ASP A 329 46.95 7.68 -27.01
CA ASP A 329 47.99 7.03 -27.79
C ASP A 329 49.33 7.73 -27.60
N ASP A 330 50.15 7.21 -26.66
CA ASP A 330 51.45 7.78 -26.32
C ASP A 330 52.57 7.38 -27.32
N GLY A 331 52.25 6.58 -28.35
CA GLY A 331 53.23 5.94 -29.24
C GLY A 331 53.46 6.64 -30.59
N ASN A 332 52.70 7.66 -30.93
CA ASN A 332 52.84 8.43 -32.16
C ASN A 332 52.81 9.93 -31.83
N ASP A 333 53.57 10.76 -32.54
CA ASP A 333 53.51 12.24 -32.49
C ASP A 333 52.11 12.82 -32.88
N GLN A 334 51.10 11.97 -33.07
CA GLN A 334 49.71 12.33 -33.32
C GLN A 334 48.90 12.28 -32.01
N ARG A 335 48.26 13.40 -31.66
CA ARG A 335 47.25 13.48 -30.60
C ARG A 335 46.06 12.58 -30.96
N GLY A 336 45.78 11.54 -30.16
CA GLY A 336 44.64 10.65 -30.40
C GLY A 336 44.38 9.64 -29.29
N ILE A 337 43.36 8.80 -29.49
CA ILE A 337 43.01 7.68 -28.59
C ILE A 337 43.22 6.31 -29.25
N LYS A 338 43.60 5.31 -28.45
CA LYS A 338 43.68 3.90 -28.87
C LYS A 338 43.04 2.95 -27.86
N ARG A 339 42.57 1.80 -28.33
CA ARG A 339 42.06 0.74 -27.45
C ARG A 339 43.25 0.14 -26.68
N LYS A 340 43.19 0.21 -25.35
CA LYS A 340 44.22 -0.33 -24.46
C LYS A 340 43.94 -1.78 -24.09
N SER A 341 42.67 -2.09 -23.80
CA SER A 341 42.27 -3.45 -23.42
C SER A 341 40.78 -3.71 -23.70
N ARG A 342 40.40 -4.98 -23.54
CA ARG A 342 39.01 -5.44 -23.56
C ARG A 342 38.80 -6.48 -22.48
N SER A 343 37.65 -6.46 -21.82
CA SER A 343 37.23 -7.50 -20.87
C SER A 343 35.78 -7.91 -21.12
N ILE A 344 35.42 -9.11 -20.64
CA ILE A 344 34.03 -9.51 -20.51
C ILE A 344 33.33 -8.59 -19.50
N ASP A 345 32.10 -8.19 -19.78
CA ASP A 345 31.36 -7.27 -18.89
C ASP A 345 30.84 -7.98 -17.64
N THR A 346 30.37 -9.22 -17.80
CA THR A 346 29.88 -10.07 -16.71
C THR A 346 30.76 -11.31 -16.60
N GLU A 347 31.20 -11.63 -15.39
CA GLU A 347 32.01 -12.83 -15.10
C GLU A 347 31.29 -14.11 -15.53
N GLN A 348 32.03 -15.06 -16.12
CA GLN A 348 31.47 -16.33 -16.56
C GLN A 348 30.90 -17.13 -15.38
N GLY A 349 29.70 -17.68 -15.55
CA GLY A 349 29.03 -18.48 -14.52
C GLY A 349 28.42 -17.65 -13.39
N LEU A 350 28.54 -16.32 -13.42
CA LEU A 350 27.99 -15.46 -12.37
C LEU A 350 26.46 -15.50 -12.34
N SER A 351 25.83 -15.43 -13.51
CA SER A 351 24.39 -15.64 -13.74
C SER A 351 24.17 -16.23 -15.14
N HIS A 352 22.99 -16.80 -15.35
CA HIS A 352 22.53 -17.23 -16.67
C HIS A 352 21.94 -16.06 -17.49
N LEU A 353 21.76 -14.89 -16.87
CA LEU A 353 21.21 -13.69 -17.49
C LEU A 353 22.31 -12.64 -17.72
N PRO A 354 22.24 -11.88 -18.82
CA PRO A 354 23.23 -10.85 -19.14
C PRO A 354 22.94 -9.52 -18.42
N HIS A 355 23.95 -8.65 -18.39
CA HIS A 355 23.74 -7.21 -18.19
C HIS A 355 23.20 -6.60 -19.51
N VAL A 356 22.15 -5.80 -19.41
CA VAL A 356 21.51 -5.18 -20.57
C VAL A 356 21.22 -3.70 -20.36
N ILE A 357 20.93 -2.99 -21.45
CA ILE A 357 20.56 -1.59 -21.47
C ILE A 357 19.16 -1.43 -22.07
N LEU A 358 18.25 -0.77 -21.35
CA LEU A 358 16.90 -0.48 -21.81
C LEU A 358 16.35 0.77 -21.13
N ASN A 359 15.65 1.63 -21.88
CA ASN A 359 14.99 2.82 -21.33
C ASN A 359 14.15 2.49 -20.08
N GLN A 360 14.40 3.21 -18.98
CA GLN A 360 13.66 3.07 -17.72
C GLN A 360 12.14 3.21 -17.89
N ALA A 361 11.66 4.04 -18.81
CA ALA A 361 10.24 4.15 -19.13
C ALA A 361 9.65 2.79 -19.55
N ARG A 362 10.39 2.05 -20.39
CA ARG A 362 9.97 0.74 -20.87
C ARG A 362 10.04 -0.32 -19.77
N MET A 363 11.11 -0.30 -18.97
CA MET A 363 11.26 -1.15 -17.78
C MET A 363 10.08 -0.98 -16.80
N ASN A 364 9.71 0.26 -16.50
CA ASN A 364 8.56 0.57 -15.66
C ASN A 364 7.25 0.13 -16.34
N GLY A 365 7.10 0.34 -17.66
CA GLY A 365 5.94 -0.11 -18.43
C GLY A 365 5.71 -1.63 -18.37
N LEU A 366 6.77 -2.44 -18.47
CA LEU A 366 6.67 -3.90 -18.30
C LEU A 366 6.13 -4.28 -16.92
N MET A 367 6.63 -3.63 -15.87
CA MET A 367 6.20 -3.91 -14.51
C MET A 367 4.78 -3.39 -14.22
N LEU A 368 4.41 -2.22 -14.76
CA LEU A 368 3.04 -1.70 -14.70
C LEU A 368 2.05 -2.67 -15.37
N GLY A 369 2.41 -3.22 -16.54
CA GLY A 369 1.59 -4.24 -17.21
C GLY A 369 1.43 -5.51 -16.38
N LYS A 370 2.49 -5.94 -15.67
CA LYS A 370 2.42 -7.05 -14.72
C LYS A 370 1.48 -6.75 -13.54
N MET A 371 1.62 -5.57 -12.93
CA MET A 371 0.77 -5.11 -11.84
C MET A 371 -0.71 -5.06 -12.26
N GLU A 372 -0.99 -4.44 -13.42
CA GLU A 372 -2.35 -4.37 -13.99
C GLU A 372 -2.94 -5.76 -14.20
N LYS A 373 -2.17 -6.69 -14.79
CA LYS A 373 -2.62 -8.08 -15.00
C LYS A 373 -3.02 -8.74 -13.67
N ILE A 374 -2.19 -8.62 -12.63
CA ILE A 374 -2.48 -9.19 -11.31
C ILE A 374 -3.74 -8.56 -10.70
N MET A 375 -3.88 -7.23 -10.76
CA MET A 375 -5.04 -6.53 -10.22
C MET A 375 -6.34 -6.91 -10.95
N LYS A 376 -6.27 -7.11 -12.28
CA LYS A 376 -7.41 -7.62 -13.07
C LYS A 376 -7.80 -9.04 -12.68
N GLU A 377 -6.82 -9.93 -12.53
CA GLU A 377 -7.04 -11.32 -12.10
C GLU A 377 -7.67 -11.41 -10.70
N LYS A 378 -7.31 -10.48 -9.80
CA LYS A 378 -7.86 -10.39 -8.44
C LYS A 378 -9.13 -9.54 -8.31
N GLY A 379 -9.58 -8.88 -9.39
CA GLY A 379 -10.77 -8.04 -9.38
C GLY A 379 -10.62 -6.71 -8.62
N THR A 380 -9.40 -6.26 -8.34
CA THR A 380 -9.10 -5.00 -7.63
C THR A 380 -8.77 -3.84 -8.57
N TRP A 381 -8.73 -4.09 -9.88
CA TRP A 381 -8.50 -3.06 -10.88
C TRP A 381 -9.66 -2.05 -10.96
N LYS A 382 -9.35 -0.76 -10.79
CA LYS A 382 -10.32 0.34 -10.93
C LYS A 382 -10.33 0.88 -12.36
N ALA A 383 -11.43 0.65 -13.07
CA ALA A 383 -11.64 1.19 -14.41
C ALA A 383 -11.56 2.73 -14.39
N GLY A 384 -10.82 3.33 -15.34
CA GLY A 384 -10.63 4.78 -15.44
C GLY A 384 -9.36 5.33 -14.77
N THR A 385 -8.63 4.51 -14.01
CA THR A 385 -7.27 4.87 -13.55
C THR A 385 -6.24 4.39 -14.58
N ALA A 386 -5.21 5.21 -14.86
CA ALA A 386 -4.11 4.80 -15.74
C ALA A 386 -3.15 3.92 -14.94
N ASN A 387 -3.29 2.59 -14.98
CA ASN A 387 -2.42 1.65 -14.25
C ASN A 387 -2.61 1.64 -12.72
N GLY A 388 -3.80 1.98 -12.20
CA GLY A 388 -4.02 2.05 -10.75
C GLY A 388 -3.28 3.19 -10.06
N ILE A 389 -2.85 4.20 -10.83
CA ILE A 389 -2.11 5.38 -10.36
C ILE A 389 -2.99 6.64 -10.51
N GLU A 390 -2.98 7.47 -9.47
CA GLU A 390 -3.61 8.78 -9.44
C GLU A 390 -2.60 9.85 -9.90
N TYR A 391 -2.58 10.11 -11.20
CA TYR A 391 -1.72 11.12 -11.84
C TYR A 391 -2.20 12.56 -11.60
N GLY A 392 -1.26 13.50 -11.70
CA GLY A 392 -1.46 14.94 -11.47
C GLY A 392 -1.48 15.35 -10.00
N TRP A 393 -1.35 14.42 -9.05
CA TRP A 393 -1.35 14.71 -7.62
C TRP A 393 0.05 14.98 -7.09
N THR A 394 0.24 16.17 -6.53
CA THR A 394 1.48 16.56 -5.85
C THR A 394 1.27 16.50 -4.35
N VAL A 395 1.98 15.60 -3.68
CA VAL A 395 2.02 15.57 -2.21
C VAL A 395 2.77 16.80 -1.70
N THR A 396 2.15 17.52 -0.77
CA THR A 396 2.65 18.77 -0.19
C THR A 396 3.06 18.61 1.28
N GLY A 397 2.51 17.63 1.99
CA GLY A 397 2.82 17.41 3.41
C GLY A 397 2.45 16.01 3.89
N ILE A 398 3.14 15.55 4.93
CA ILE A 398 2.86 14.30 5.65
C ILE A 398 2.96 14.56 7.15
N GLU A 399 2.00 14.03 7.90
CA GLU A 399 1.96 14.09 9.35
C GLU A 399 1.60 12.71 9.92
N VAL A 400 2.25 12.32 11.01
CA VAL A 400 1.95 11.06 11.72
C VAL A 400 1.23 11.38 13.02
N ASP A 401 0.00 10.90 13.16
CA ASP A 401 -0.81 11.02 14.36
C ASP A 401 -0.25 10.10 15.46
N GLN A 402 0.52 10.71 16.35
CA GLN A 402 1.20 10.02 17.44
C GLN A 402 0.23 9.40 18.46
N SER A 403 -1.03 9.84 18.50
CA SER A 403 -2.01 9.31 19.46
C SER A 403 -2.46 7.89 19.14
N VAL A 404 -2.38 7.49 17.86
CA VAL A 404 -2.86 6.18 17.36
C VAL A 404 -1.77 5.37 16.66
N VAL A 405 -0.53 5.87 16.58
CA VAL A 405 0.60 5.22 15.88
C VAL A 405 0.91 3.80 16.39
N ALA A 406 0.64 3.54 17.67
CA ALA A 406 0.85 2.25 18.31
C ALA A 406 -0.16 1.17 17.90
N ASP A 407 -1.33 1.56 17.37
CA ASP A 407 -2.34 0.61 16.88
C ASP A 407 -1.96 0.15 15.46
N PRO A 408 -1.61 -1.13 15.22
CA PRO A 408 -1.20 -1.66 13.92
C PRO A 408 -2.21 -1.37 12.80
N ASP A 409 -3.51 -1.27 13.12
CA ASP A 409 -4.59 -1.08 12.16
C ASP A 409 -5.07 0.37 12.02
N ALA A 410 -4.52 1.30 12.79
CA ALA A 410 -4.88 2.70 12.67
C ALA A 410 -4.34 3.31 11.37
N HIS A 411 -5.18 4.13 10.72
CA HIS A 411 -4.76 5.00 9.62
C HIS A 411 -4.09 6.25 10.19
N CYS A 412 -2.90 6.05 10.78
CA CYS A 412 -2.22 7.07 11.59
C CYS A 412 -1.45 8.10 10.76
N VAL A 413 -1.33 7.95 9.44
CA VAL A 413 -0.58 8.90 8.61
C VAL A 413 -1.55 9.75 7.80
N ARG A 414 -1.46 11.07 7.93
CA ARG A 414 -2.20 12.05 7.10
C ARG A 414 -1.29 12.56 5.99
N ILE A 415 -1.82 12.61 4.77
CA ILE A 415 -1.09 12.99 3.56
C ILE A 415 -1.86 14.10 2.87
N SER A 416 -1.28 15.30 2.84
CA SER A 416 -1.83 16.44 2.12
C SER A 416 -1.34 16.41 0.68
N ALA A 417 -2.26 16.44 -0.27
CA ALA A 417 -1.95 16.45 -1.69
C ALA A 417 -2.78 17.49 -2.44
N ALA A 418 -2.20 18.05 -3.49
CA ALA A 418 -2.86 19.03 -4.35
C ALA A 418 -2.88 18.54 -5.80
N LYS A 419 -3.99 18.78 -6.48
CA LYS A 419 -4.16 18.57 -7.91
C LYS A 419 -4.99 19.73 -8.46
N ASP A 420 -4.45 20.41 -9.46
CA ASP A 420 -5.02 21.63 -10.01
C ASP A 420 -5.30 22.67 -8.90
N ASN A 421 -6.57 23.05 -8.69
CA ASN A 421 -7.00 23.96 -7.62
C ASN A 421 -7.62 23.24 -6.41
N ALA A 422 -7.59 21.90 -6.38
CA ALA A 422 -8.12 21.10 -5.29
C ALA A 422 -6.98 20.65 -4.36
N SER A 423 -7.22 20.75 -3.05
CA SER A 423 -6.39 20.14 -2.02
C SER A 423 -7.21 19.07 -1.32
N GLU A 424 -6.60 17.92 -1.07
CA GLU A 424 -7.24 16.79 -0.40
C GLU A 424 -6.28 16.20 0.64
N THR A 425 -6.85 15.66 1.72
CA THR A 425 -6.09 14.96 2.76
C THR A 425 -6.49 13.51 2.78
N TRP A 426 -5.50 12.62 2.63
CA TRP A 426 -5.66 11.17 2.69
C TRP A 426 -5.20 10.65 4.05
N GLU A 427 -5.80 9.56 4.52
CA GLU A 427 -5.34 8.81 5.69
C GLU A 427 -4.85 7.42 5.27
N ALA A 428 -3.68 7.01 5.79
CA ALA A 428 -3.09 5.71 5.51
C ALA A 428 -2.53 5.01 6.76
N LYS A 429 -2.53 3.67 6.76
CA LYS A 429 -1.79 2.90 7.78
C LYS A 429 -0.28 3.00 7.55
N TYR A 430 0.14 2.91 6.29
CA TYR A 430 1.54 3.01 5.88
C TYR A 430 1.74 3.95 4.69
N VAL A 431 2.88 4.64 4.65
CA VAL A 431 3.29 5.49 3.52
C VAL A 431 4.68 5.12 3.01
N LEU A 432 4.81 4.99 1.68
CA LEU A 432 6.09 4.77 1.01
C LEU A 432 6.48 6.03 0.22
N GLY A 433 7.52 6.73 0.66
CA GLY A 433 8.15 7.83 -0.03
C GLY A 433 9.04 7.32 -1.16
N CYS A 434 8.52 7.36 -2.39
CA CYS A 434 9.18 6.95 -3.63
C CYS A 434 9.34 8.15 -4.59
N ASP A 435 9.38 9.37 -4.04
CA ASP A 435 9.24 10.66 -4.73
C ASP A 435 10.58 11.33 -5.11
N GLY A 436 11.65 10.54 -5.10
CA GLY A 436 12.94 10.86 -5.71
C GLY A 436 13.84 11.78 -4.88
N ALA A 437 14.92 12.27 -5.50
CA ALA A 437 15.98 13.04 -4.85
C ALA A 437 15.46 14.29 -4.10
N HIS A 438 14.39 14.90 -4.60
CA HIS A 438 13.70 16.04 -3.99
C HIS A 438 12.44 15.63 -3.23
N SER A 439 12.47 14.48 -2.55
CA SER A 439 11.36 13.95 -1.76
C SER A 439 10.71 14.99 -0.85
N THR A 440 9.41 15.22 -1.04
CA THR A 440 8.57 15.97 -0.10
C THR A 440 8.35 15.15 1.15
N VAL A 441 8.16 13.83 1.05
CA VAL A 441 8.01 12.94 2.20
C VAL A 441 9.16 13.10 3.19
N ARG A 442 10.41 13.02 2.69
CA ARG A 442 11.62 13.21 3.50
C ARG A 442 11.64 14.59 4.17
N ARG A 443 11.33 15.66 3.42
CA ARG A 443 11.34 17.03 3.95
C ARG A 443 10.26 17.27 5.01
N SER A 444 9.05 16.74 4.82
CA SER A 444 7.96 16.85 5.80
C SER A 444 8.34 16.19 7.13
N LEU A 445 9.15 15.14 7.09
CA LEU A 445 9.70 14.48 8.28
C LEU A 445 10.95 15.17 8.86
N SER A 446 11.40 16.28 8.28
CA SER A 446 12.62 16.99 8.66
C SER A 446 13.90 16.14 8.58
N TYR A 447 13.91 15.12 7.70
CA TYR A 447 15.08 14.28 7.48
C TYR A 447 16.02 14.91 6.45
N THR A 448 17.32 14.77 6.69
CA THR A 448 18.37 15.41 5.89
C THR A 448 19.17 14.39 5.09
N MET A 449 19.71 14.83 3.94
CA MET A 449 20.59 14.00 3.12
C MET A 449 22.04 14.33 3.48
N LEU A 450 22.71 13.39 4.16
CA LEU A 450 24.11 13.46 4.56
C LEU A 450 25.01 13.03 3.39
N GLY A 451 26.07 13.79 3.10
CA GLY A 451 27.07 13.41 2.09
C GLY A 451 27.64 14.60 1.33
N ASP A 452 28.54 14.30 0.40
CA ASP A 452 29.31 15.31 -0.32
C ASP A 452 28.54 15.75 -1.58
N SER A 453 28.43 17.07 -1.80
CA SER A 453 28.21 17.56 -3.16
C SER A 453 29.53 17.49 -3.90
N THR A 454 29.66 16.58 -4.87
CA THR A 454 30.79 16.69 -5.79
C THR A 454 30.49 17.82 -6.78
N ASP A 455 31.48 18.67 -7.05
CA ASP A 455 31.37 19.75 -8.05
C ASP A 455 31.55 19.23 -9.49
N THR A 456 31.52 17.90 -9.69
CA THR A 456 31.71 17.31 -11.02
C THR A 456 30.37 17.28 -11.76
N VAL A 457 30.28 18.07 -12.81
CA VAL A 457 29.12 18.08 -13.71
C VAL A 457 29.30 17.04 -14.80
N TRP A 458 28.23 16.32 -15.07
CA TRP A 458 28.14 15.35 -16.16
C TRP A 458 27.14 15.83 -17.19
N GLY A 459 27.58 15.85 -18.45
CA GLY A 459 26.70 15.91 -19.59
C GLY A 459 26.27 14.52 -20.00
N VAL A 460 25.00 14.34 -20.30
CA VAL A 460 24.44 13.10 -20.84
C VAL A 460 23.69 13.43 -22.12
N MET A 461 23.92 12.67 -23.18
CA MET A 461 23.15 12.80 -24.42
C MET A 461 22.91 11.45 -25.08
N ASP A 462 21.66 11.25 -25.51
CA ASP A 462 21.17 10.14 -26.32
C ASP A 462 21.14 10.58 -27.78
N ILE A 463 21.97 9.95 -28.59
CA ILE A 463 22.30 10.41 -29.94
C ILE A 463 22.20 9.28 -30.96
N TYR A 464 22.01 9.67 -32.22
CA TYR A 464 22.24 8.84 -33.40
C TYR A 464 23.58 9.24 -34.05
N PRO A 465 24.68 8.56 -33.71
CA PRO A 465 26.01 8.97 -34.17
C PRO A 465 26.29 8.50 -35.60
N TYR A 466 26.98 9.34 -36.37
CA TYR A 466 27.66 8.98 -37.61
C TYR A 466 29.17 9.13 -37.39
N THR A 467 29.88 8.02 -37.30
CA THR A 467 31.26 8.01 -36.79
C THR A 467 32.10 6.89 -37.42
N THR A 468 33.41 7.11 -37.50
CA THR A 468 34.40 6.07 -37.84
C THR A 468 34.93 5.33 -36.61
N PHE A 469 34.48 5.69 -35.40
CA PHE A 469 34.94 5.06 -34.17
C PHE A 469 34.50 3.57 -34.12
N PRO A 470 35.45 2.61 -34.04
CA PRO A 470 35.15 1.21 -34.30
C PRO A 470 34.34 0.51 -33.21
N ASP A 471 34.30 1.06 -31.99
CA ASP A 471 33.59 0.47 -30.85
C ASP A 471 32.33 1.25 -30.44
N ILE A 472 31.73 2.03 -31.34
CA ILE A 472 30.54 2.84 -31.00
C ILE A 472 29.35 1.98 -30.51
N ARG A 473 29.34 0.69 -30.84
CA ARG A 473 28.35 -0.30 -30.38
C ARG A 473 28.83 -1.17 -29.23
N ARG A 474 29.94 -0.84 -28.56
CA ARG A 474 30.36 -1.51 -27.32
C ARG A 474 30.32 -0.54 -26.16
N LYS A 475 30.12 -1.06 -24.95
CA LYS A 475 30.34 -0.28 -23.74
C LYS A 475 31.82 0.11 -23.68
N CYS A 476 32.10 1.40 -23.62
CA CYS A 476 33.46 1.90 -23.61
C CYS A 476 33.68 2.89 -22.49
N THR A 477 34.88 2.87 -21.91
CA THR A 477 35.43 4.02 -21.19
C THR A 477 36.54 4.64 -22.03
N ILE A 478 36.53 5.95 -22.13
CA ILE A 478 37.51 6.72 -22.90
C ILE A 478 38.17 7.72 -21.98
N HIS A 479 39.48 7.61 -21.83
CA HIS A 479 40.34 8.61 -21.20
C HIS A 479 41.16 9.29 -22.30
N SER A 480 40.91 10.57 -22.54
CA SER A 480 41.64 11.37 -23.53
C SER A 480 42.21 12.64 -22.90
N SER A 481 43.14 13.29 -23.59
CA SER A 481 43.64 14.60 -23.17
C SER A 481 42.58 15.71 -23.23
N ALA A 482 41.53 15.53 -24.02
CA ALA A 482 40.41 16.47 -24.12
C ALA A 482 39.37 16.27 -23.00
N GLY A 483 39.32 15.09 -22.38
CA GLY A 483 38.35 14.73 -21.35
C GLY A 483 38.01 13.25 -21.31
N ASN A 484 37.14 12.87 -20.38
CA ASN A 484 36.72 11.48 -20.17
C ASN A 484 35.27 11.27 -20.61
N LEU A 485 34.97 10.11 -21.18
CA LEU A 485 33.65 9.77 -21.72
C LEU A 485 33.32 8.29 -21.49
N LEU A 486 32.06 7.97 -21.17
CA LEU A 486 31.52 6.62 -21.29
C LEU A 486 30.56 6.51 -22.47
N ILE A 487 30.71 5.42 -23.23
CA ILE A 487 29.76 5.01 -24.28
C ILE A 487 28.87 3.92 -23.72
N ILE A 488 27.56 4.13 -23.80
CA ILE A 488 26.52 3.14 -23.48
C ILE A 488 25.66 2.93 -24.74
N PRO A 489 25.85 1.84 -25.49
CA PRO A 489 24.98 1.53 -26.62
C PRO A 489 23.56 1.21 -26.13
N ARG A 490 22.56 1.81 -26.78
CA ARG A 490 21.14 1.70 -26.41
C ARG A 490 20.38 0.74 -27.32
N GLU A 491 19.14 0.44 -26.91
CA GLU A 491 18.16 -0.37 -27.63
C GLU A 491 17.89 0.11 -29.06
N GLY A 492 17.32 -0.77 -29.91
CA GLY A 492 17.02 -0.46 -31.32
C GLY A 492 18.23 -0.43 -32.27
N GLY A 493 19.44 -0.70 -31.76
CA GLY A 493 20.65 -0.93 -32.56
C GLY A 493 21.36 0.33 -33.08
N SER A 494 20.71 1.50 -33.02
CA SER A 494 21.26 2.76 -33.56
C SER A 494 21.50 3.84 -32.51
N LEU A 495 20.69 3.89 -31.44
CA LEU A 495 20.80 4.87 -30.39
C LEU A 495 22.02 4.60 -29.51
N VAL A 496 22.73 5.64 -29.09
CA VAL A 496 23.90 5.56 -28.18
C VAL A 496 23.81 6.68 -27.16
N ARG A 497 24.09 6.37 -25.89
CA ARG A 497 24.22 7.34 -24.82
C ARG A 497 25.69 7.65 -24.55
N PHE A 498 26.02 8.93 -24.47
CA PHE A 498 27.31 9.40 -23.96
C PHE A 498 27.15 10.01 -22.58
N TYR A 499 28.03 9.62 -21.66
CA TYR A 499 28.28 10.35 -20.41
C TYR A 499 29.61 11.08 -20.56
N ILE A 500 29.58 12.40 -20.50
CA ILE A 500 30.73 13.27 -20.70
C ILE A 500 31.05 13.97 -19.38
N GLN A 501 32.27 13.77 -18.89
CA GLN A 501 32.75 14.50 -17.74
C GLN A 501 33.11 15.93 -18.15
N LEU A 502 32.49 16.92 -17.53
CA LEU A 502 32.81 18.33 -17.79
C LEU A 502 33.91 18.85 -16.84
N PRO A 503 34.62 19.93 -17.23
CA PRO A 503 35.66 20.54 -16.39
C PRO A 503 35.14 20.96 -15.01
N ALA A 504 36.00 20.91 -14.00
CA ALA A 504 35.68 21.36 -12.64
C ALA A 504 35.24 22.83 -12.64
N GLY A 505 34.23 23.16 -11.82
CA GLY A 505 33.64 24.51 -11.77
C GLY A 505 32.58 24.79 -12.84
N SER A 506 32.30 23.83 -13.73
CA SER A 506 31.14 23.91 -14.62
C SER A 506 29.85 23.95 -13.81
N SER A 507 28.86 24.72 -14.27
CA SER A 507 27.52 24.76 -13.68
C SER A 507 26.53 24.05 -14.63
N PRO A 508 25.71 23.10 -14.16
CA PRO A 508 24.77 22.38 -15.03
C PRO A 508 23.81 23.28 -15.81
N LYS A 509 23.51 24.47 -15.28
CA LYS A 509 22.57 25.43 -15.90
C LYS A 509 23.17 26.14 -17.11
N ASP A 510 24.49 26.20 -17.19
CA ASP A 510 25.22 26.96 -18.21
C ASP A 510 25.67 26.07 -19.37
N VAL A 511 25.57 24.75 -19.22
CA VAL A 511 25.92 23.75 -20.25
C VAL A 511 24.88 23.78 -21.37
N LYS A 512 25.35 23.87 -22.61
CA LYS A 512 24.52 23.74 -23.81
C LYS A 512 24.81 22.42 -24.53
N LEU A 513 23.88 21.99 -25.39
CA LEU A 513 24.05 20.79 -26.18
C LEU A 513 25.29 20.87 -27.08
N GLU A 514 25.55 22.03 -27.67
CA GLU A 514 26.71 22.25 -28.54
C GLU A 514 28.03 22.03 -27.79
N ASP A 515 28.08 22.36 -26.49
CA ASP A 515 29.27 22.14 -25.66
C ASP A 515 29.55 20.63 -25.54
N LEU A 516 28.52 19.82 -25.30
CA LEU A 516 28.63 18.36 -25.21
C LEU A 516 29.07 17.74 -26.55
N GLN A 517 28.49 18.20 -27.65
CA GLN A 517 28.83 17.73 -28.99
C GLN A 517 30.27 18.08 -29.38
N ASN A 518 30.72 19.30 -29.10
CA ASN A 518 32.08 19.75 -29.35
C ASN A 518 33.09 19.01 -28.48
N GLN A 519 32.78 18.83 -27.20
CA GLN A 519 33.60 18.06 -26.28
C GLN A 519 33.74 16.60 -26.70
N ALA A 520 32.64 15.95 -27.13
CA ALA A 520 32.69 14.61 -27.67
C ALA A 520 33.58 14.55 -28.92
N LYS A 521 33.41 15.46 -29.90
CA LYS A 521 34.26 15.53 -31.10
C LYS A 521 35.75 15.61 -30.75
N ALA A 522 36.10 16.42 -29.75
CA ALA A 522 37.49 16.54 -29.28
C ALA A 522 38.00 15.24 -28.62
N ILE A 523 37.18 14.57 -27.82
CA ILE A 523 37.52 13.29 -27.16
C ILE A 523 37.74 12.17 -28.17
N PHE A 524 36.92 12.11 -29.23
CA PHE A 524 36.96 11.04 -30.24
C PHE A 524 38.07 11.19 -31.29
N ALA A 525 38.77 12.33 -31.36
CA ALA A 525 39.83 12.52 -32.33
C ALA A 525 40.90 11.40 -32.25
N PRO A 526 41.38 10.85 -33.39
CA PRO A 526 41.15 11.30 -34.77
C PRO A 526 39.91 10.69 -35.46
N TYR A 527 39.08 9.92 -34.76
CA TYR A 527 37.85 9.36 -35.33
C TYR A 527 36.82 10.47 -35.58
N THR A 528 36.11 10.39 -36.70
CA THR A 528 35.06 11.37 -37.02
C THR A 528 33.86 11.14 -36.10
N MET A 529 33.19 12.21 -35.69
CA MET A 529 31.99 12.12 -34.86
C MET A 529 30.99 13.21 -35.26
N ASP A 530 29.92 12.79 -35.93
CA ASP A 530 28.78 13.63 -36.27
C ASP A 530 27.50 13.12 -35.59
N PHE A 531 26.58 14.02 -35.32
CA PHE A 531 25.32 13.73 -34.63
C PHE A 531 24.18 13.92 -35.64
N LYS A 532 23.61 12.83 -36.16
CA LYS A 532 22.46 12.93 -37.09
C LYS A 532 21.23 13.49 -36.38
N GLU A 533 21.07 13.11 -35.13
CA GLU A 533 20.03 13.61 -34.24
C GLU A 533 20.46 13.41 -32.77
N THR A 534 20.04 14.33 -31.89
CA THR A 534 20.11 14.18 -30.43
C THR A 534 18.69 13.99 -29.92
N PHE A 535 18.34 12.76 -29.55
CA PHE A 535 17.01 12.40 -29.07
C PHE A 535 16.70 13.02 -27.71
N TRP A 536 17.67 13.03 -26.81
CA TRP A 536 17.53 13.59 -25.46
C TRP A 536 18.90 14.00 -24.92
N TRP A 537 18.96 15.03 -24.08
CA TRP A 537 20.18 15.37 -23.34
C TRP A 537 19.87 16.08 -22.02
N SER A 538 20.84 16.07 -21.10
CA SER A 538 20.78 16.79 -19.83
C SER A 538 22.19 17.03 -19.30
N ALA A 539 22.34 18.03 -18.42
CA ALA A 539 23.52 18.19 -17.58
C ALA A 539 23.10 18.19 -16.11
N TYR A 540 23.85 17.51 -15.25
CA TYR A 540 23.56 17.49 -13.82
C TYR A 540 24.84 17.40 -12.98
N SER A 541 24.79 17.94 -11.77
CA SER A 541 25.74 17.63 -10.71
C SER A 541 25.16 16.50 -9.87
N ILE A 542 25.99 15.51 -9.55
CA ILE A 542 25.56 14.42 -8.67
C ILE A 542 26.46 14.35 -7.46
N GLY A 543 25.82 14.44 -6.29
CA GLY A 543 26.44 14.16 -5.00
C GLY A 543 26.09 12.76 -4.53
N GLN A 544 27.03 12.11 -3.85
CA GLN A 544 26.74 10.89 -3.11
C GLN A 544 26.15 11.25 -1.75
N ARG A 545 24.87 10.91 -1.52
CA ARG A 545 24.15 11.29 -0.31
C ARG A 545 23.28 10.16 0.22
N LEU A 546 23.11 10.12 1.52
CA LEU A 546 22.30 9.15 2.26
C LEU A 546 21.39 9.90 3.23
N ALA A 547 20.13 9.53 3.34
CA ALA A 547 19.25 10.09 4.36
C ALA A 547 19.70 9.66 5.75
N ASP A 548 19.62 10.58 6.72
CA ASP A 548 19.90 10.29 8.13
C ASP A 548 18.93 9.25 8.73
N HIS A 549 17.71 9.16 8.20
CA HIS A 549 16.69 8.18 8.59
C HIS A 549 15.97 7.62 7.37
N PHE A 550 15.60 6.35 7.44
CA PHE A 550 14.88 5.63 6.37
C PHE A 550 13.40 5.43 6.69
N HIS A 551 12.97 5.71 7.92
CA HIS A 551 11.59 5.56 8.33
C HIS A 551 11.21 6.52 9.46
N LYS A 552 9.90 6.76 9.62
CA LYS A 552 9.29 7.35 10.81
C LYS A 552 8.31 6.36 11.41
N ASP A 553 8.55 6.00 12.69
CA ASP A 553 7.68 5.18 13.53
C ASP A 553 7.26 3.82 12.93
N MET A 554 8.04 3.28 11.99
CA MET A 554 7.72 2.09 11.18
C MET A 554 6.41 2.23 10.38
N ARG A 555 5.93 3.45 10.14
CA ARG A 555 4.70 3.76 9.38
C ARG A 555 4.97 4.47 8.08
N VAL A 556 5.99 5.34 8.05
CA VAL A 556 6.44 6.02 6.84
C VAL A 556 7.83 5.53 6.50
N PHE A 557 8.06 5.08 5.27
CA PHE A 557 9.36 4.60 4.80
C PHE A 557 9.84 5.43 3.61
N LEU A 558 11.14 5.72 3.53
CA LEU A 558 11.79 6.32 2.37
C LEU A 558 12.48 5.24 1.55
N THR A 559 12.35 5.31 0.22
CA THR A 559 12.89 4.32 -0.73
C THR A 559 13.57 4.99 -1.92
N GLY A 560 14.56 4.33 -2.51
CA GLY A 560 15.29 4.83 -3.68
C GLY A 560 15.92 6.21 -3.47
N ASP A 561 15.86 7.05 -4.49
CA ASP A 561 16.43 8.41 -4.44
C ASP A 561 15.86 9.30 -3.30
N ALA A 562 14.74 8.94 -2.69
CA ALA A 562 14.26 9.62 -1.50
C ALA A 562 15.20 9.42 -0.29
N CYS A 563 15.95 8.31 -0.22
CA CYS A 563 16.88 8.01 0.86
C CYS A 563 18.35 7.84 0.43
N HIS A 564 18.70 7.66 -0.85
CA HIS A 564 20.10 7.65 -1.29
C HIS A 564 20.27 8.14 -2.72
N THR A 565 21.32 8.94 -2.98
CA THR A 565 21.71 9.37 -4.34
C THR A 565 23.18 9.07 -4.56
N HIS A 566 23.58 8.70 -5.78
CA HIS A 566 24.97 8.39 -6.13
C HIS A 566 25.23 8.67 -7.62
N SER A 567 26.50 8.61 -8.05
CA SER A 567 26.90 8.92 -9.42
C SER A 567 26.42 7.89 -10.46
N PRO A 568 26.24 8.29 -11.73
CA PRO A 568 25.75 7.40 -12.77
C PRO A 568 26.83 6.44 -13.27
N LYS A 569 28.09 6.60 -12.83
CA LYS A 569 29.27 5.88 -13.37
C LYS A 569 29.13 4.36 -13.28
N ALA A 570 28.57 3.87 -12.18
CA ALA A 570 28.36 2.45 -11.96
C ALA A 570 27.01 1.93 -12.49
N GLY A 571 26.15 2.81 -13.00
CA GLY A 571 24.81 2.45 -13.50
C GLY A 571 23.89 1.85 -12.43
N GLN A 572 24.05 2.20 -11.14
CA GLN A 572 23.38 1.50 -10.02
C GLN A 572 22.04 2.12 -9.59
N GLY A 573 21.70 3.34 -10.05
CA GLY A 573 20.61 4.17 -9.48
C GLY A 573 19.27 3.49 -9.44
N MET A 574 18.76 3.23 -10.64
CA MET A 574 17.50 2.52 -10.82
C MET A 574 17.56 1.11 -10.20
N ASN A 575 18.67 0.39 -10.38
CA ASN A 575 18.84 -1.00 -9.93
C ASN A 575 18.71 -1.16 -8.41
N VAL A 576 19.30 -0.25 -7.65
CA VAL A 576 19.25 -0.28 -6.19
C VAL A 576 17.93 0.30 -5.68
N SER A 577 17.44 1.37 -6.30
CA SER A 577 16.14 1.96 -5.96
C SER A 577 14.97 1.00 -6.15
N LEU A 578 14.91 0.26 -7.28
CA LEU A 578 13.85 -0.72 -7.49
C LEU A 578 13.94 -1.86 -6.47
N GLN A 579 15.16 -2.24 -6.06
CA GLN A 579 15.38 -3.27 -5.06
C GLN A 579 14.89 -2.86 -3.67
N ASP A 580 14.86 -1.56 -3.35
CA ASP A 580 14.25 -1.08 -2.10
C ASP A 580 12.75 -1.37 -2.08
N GLY A 581 12.04 -1.03 -3.17
CA GLY A 581 10.63 -1.36 -3.35
C GLY A 581 10.36 -2.87 -3.41
N TYR A 582 11.24 -3.61 -4.07
CA TYR A 582 11.19 -5.07 -4.13
C TYR A 582 11.40 -5.74 -2.77
N ASN A 583 12.26 -5.19 -1.91
CA ASN A 583 12.52 -5.70 -0.56
C ASN A 583 11.42 -5.33 0.44
N LEU A 584 10.95 -4.07 0.44
CA LEU A 584 9.92 -3.62 1.36
C LEU A 584 8.53 -4.16 1.01
N GLY A 585 8.23 -4.26 -0.30
CA GLY A 585 6.90 -4.61 -0.78
C GLY A 585 6.39 -5.97 -0.29
N TRP A 586 7.22 -7.02 -0.33
CA TRP A 586 6.79 -8.34 0.16
C TRP A 586 6.64 -8.38 1.68
N LYS A 587 7.51 -7.67 2.42
CA LYS A 587 7.44 -7.60 3.88
C LYS A 587 6.14 -6.93 4.31
N LEU A 588 5.83 -5.78 3.71
CA LEU A 588 4.60 -5.04 3.99
C LEU A 588 3.36 -5.82 3.56
N GLY A 589 3.40 -6.46 2.38
CA GLY A 589 2.33 -7.33 1.90
C GLY A 589 2.06 -8.50 2.85
N SER A 590 3.11 -9.15 3.36
CA SER A 590 2.99 -10.26 4.33
C SER A 590 2.44 -9.81 5.68
N VAL A 591 2.85 -8.64 6.18
CA VAL A 591 2.34 -8.06 7.44
C VAL A 591 0.85 -7.70 7.31
N LEU A 592 0.47 -7.00 6.23
CA LEU A 592 -0.92 -6.59 6.00
C LEU A 592 -1.84 -7.77 5.62
N SER A 593 -1.27 -8.89 5.19
CA SER A 593 -1.99 -10.16 5.00
C SER A 593 -2.10 -11.00 6.27
N HIS A 594 -1.60 -10.50 7.42
CA HIS A 594 -1.52 -11.22 8.70
C HIS A 594 -0.75 -12.55 8.63
N LEU A 595 0.19 -12.66 7.68
CA LEU A 595 1.10 -13.80 7.56
C LEU A 595 2.39 -13.60 8.36
N SER A 596 2.82 -12.36 8.52
CA SER A 596 4.06 -12.00 9.22
C SER A 596 3.82 -10.99 10.36
N PRO A 597 4.66 -11.04 11.41
CA PRO A 597 4.60 -10.06 12.49
C PRO A 597 5.22 -8.70 12.02
N PRO A 598 4.71 -7.54 12.45
CA PRO A 598 5.18 -6.23 11.97
C PRO A 598 6.68 -5.97 12.14
N GLU A 599 7.32 -6.64 13.10
CA GLU A 599 8.74 -6.51 13.42
C GLU A 599 9.66 -6.88 12.24
N ILE A 600 9.18 -7.66 11.26
CA ILE A 600 9.98 -7.95 10.07
C ILE A 600 10.27 -6.70 9.26
N LEU A 601 9.48 -5.63 9.40
CA LEU A 601 9.71 -4.36 8.69
C LEU A 601 11.03 -3.70 9.12
N HIS A 602 11.53 -3.96 10.33
CA HIS A 602 12.84 -3.43 10.76
C HIS A 602 13.98 -3.91 9.87
N SER A 603 13.86 -5.12 9.33
CA SER A 603 14.87 -5.67 8.41
C SER A 603 14.99 -4.86 7.12
N TYR A 604 13.95 -4.15 6.66
CA TYR A 604 14.09 -3.25 5.51
C TYR A 604 15.17 -2.19 5.77
N VAL A 605 15.11 -1.55 6.93
CA VAL A 605 16.05 -0.49 7.30
C VAL A 605 17.45 -1.06 7.46
N GLN A 606 17.60 -2.16 8.20
CA GLN A 606 18.88 -2.83 8.43
C GLN A 606 19.56 -3.24 7.11
N GLU A 607 18.79 -3.84 6.20
CA GLU A 607 19.30 -4.37 4.93
C GLU A 607 19.61 -3.26 3.93
N ARG A 608 18.68 -2.32 3.75
CA ARG A 608 18.73 -1.37 2.63
C ARG A 608 19.55 -0.13 2.93
N SER A 609 19.57 0.34 4.18
CA SER A 609 20.46 1.45 4.56
C SER A 609 21.93 1.08 4.43
N LYS A 610 22.31 -0.13 4.88
CA LYS A 610 23.67 -0.67 4.70
C LYS A 610 24.01 -0.83 3.22
N THR A 611 23.13 -1.44 2.43
CA THR A 611 23.34 -1.60 0.98
C THR A 611 23.58 -0.26 0.29
N ALA A 612 22.79 0.77 0.65
CA ALA A 612 22.96 2.12 0.11
C ALA A 612 24.28 2.78 0.56
N ALA A 613 24.69 2.58 1.82
CA ALA A 613 25.96 3.08 2.33
C ALA A 613 27.16 2.43 1.62
N ASP A 614 27.15 1.10 1.46
CA ASP A 614 28.18 0.35 0.75
C ASP A 614 28.29 0.80 -0.72
N LEU A 615 27.15 1.13 -1.35
CA LEU A 615 27.10 1.68 -2.70
C LEU A 615 27.71 3.06 -2.81
N ILE A 616 27.41 3.93 -1.86
CA ILE A 616 28.03 5.26 -1.80
C ILE A 616 29.55 5.14 -1.62
N ALA A 617 30.00 4.22 -0.76
CA ALA A 617 31.43 3.97 -0.55
C ALA A 617 32.11 3.50 -1.85
N PHE A 618 31.52 2.51 -2.52
CA PHE A 618 32.00 2.00 -3.81
C PHE A 618 32.01 3.10 -4.89
N ASP A 619 30.92 3.85 -5.03
CA ASP A 619 30.79 4.92 -6.03
C ASP A 619 31.80 6.05 -5.80
N LYS A 620 32.14 6.38 -4.55
CA LYS A 620 33.19 7.34 -4.22
C LYS A 620 34.57 6.87 -4.71
N GLU A 621 34.91 5.60 -4.54
CA GLU A 621 36.17 5.05 -5.03
C GLU A 621 36.23 5.02 -6.56
N LEU A 622 35.22 4.43 -7.20
CA LEU A 622 35.12 4.36 -8.66
C LEU A 622 35.14 5.77 -9.28
N SER A 623 34.45 6.72 -8.65
CA SER A 623 34.42 8.10 -9.09
C SER A 623 35.80 8.76 -9.09
N LYS A 624 36.58 8.54 -8.03
CA LYS A 624 37.94 9.06 -7.90
C LYS A 624 38.87 8.46 -8.95
N LEU A 625 38.79 7.13 -9.16
CA LEU A 625 39.59 6.43 -10.16
C LEU A 625 39.29 6.92 -11.58
N PHE A 626 38.02 7.10 -11.92
CA PHE A 626 37.61 7.57 -13.24
C PHE A 626 38.08 9.00 -13.55
N SER A 627 38.12 9.86 -12.53
CA SER A 627 38.46 11.28 -12.72
C SER A 627 39.96 11.57 -12.74
N ARG A 628 40.81 10.65 -12.27
CA ARG A 628 42.26 10.88 -12.18
C ARG A 628 43.02 10.21 -13.32
N LYS A 629 44.26 10.65 -13.53
CA LYS A 629 45.20 9.91 -14.39
C LYS A 629 45.56 8.57 -13.73
N GLU A 630 45.63 7.51 -14.53
CA GLU A 630 46.10 6.20 -14.08
C GLU A 630 47.54 6.30 -13.54
N GLN A 631 47.82 5.56 -12.47
CA GLN A 631 49.18 5.44 -11.91
C GLN A 631 50.05 4.49 -12.73
N TRP A 632 49.43 3.48 -13.34
CA TRP A 632 50.06 2.49 -14.22
C TRP A 632 49.05 2.05 -15.29
N GLU A 633 49.54 1.62 -16.44
CA GLU A 633 48.69 1.33 -17.62
C GLU A 633 47.72 0.17 -17.34
N GLY A 634 46.42 0.46 -17.38
CA GLY A 634 45.37 -0.55 -17.17
C GLY A 634 44.86 -0.65 -15.73
N GLU A 635 45.29 0.25 -14.83
CA GLU A 635 44.81 0.35 -13.45
C GLU A 635 43.28 0.41 -13.36
N PHE A 636 42.67 1.27 -14.17
CA PHE A 636 41.22 1.42 -14.15
C PHE A 636 40.53 0.16 -14.67
N ALA A 637 41.06 -0.46 -15.73
CA ALA A 637 40.51 -1.68 -16.30
C ALA A 637 40.54 -2.86 -15.32
N GLU A 638 41.63 -3.01 -14.55
CA GLU A 638 41.74 -4.04 -13.52
C GLU A 638 40.73 -3.82 -12.39
N TYR A 639 40.66 -2.60 -11.84
CA TYR A 639 39.70 -2.27 -10.79
C TYR A 639 38.26 -2.49 -11.29
N PHE A 640 37.92 -1.97 -12.47
CA PHE A 640 36.60 -2.11 -13.06
C PHE A 640 36.19 -3.58 -13.22
N THR A 641 37.11 -4.42 -13.68
CA THR A 641 36.85 -5.85 -13.87
C THR A 641 36.70 -6.56 -12.52
N LYS A 642 37.55 -6.27 -11.53
CA LYS A 642 37.45 -6.82 -10.17
C LYS A 642 36.15 -6.41 -9.45
N SER A 643 35.66 -5.22 -9.75
CA SER A 643 34.39 -4.70 -9.23
C SER A 643 33.15 -5.22 -9.99
N GLY A 644 33.31 -6.08 -11.00
CA GLY A 644 32.20 -6.59 -11.83
C GLY A 644 31.08 -7.24 -11.02
N ARG A 645 31.41 -8.06 -10.00
CA ARG A 645 30.40 -8.67 -9.10
C ARG A 645 29.58 -7.64 -8.33
N TYR A 646 30.22 -6.54 -7.92
CA TYR A 646 29.55 -5.43 -7.24
C TYR A 646 28.58 -4.75 -8.20
N MET A 647 29.06 -4.41 -9.40
CA MET A 647 28.24 -3.76 -10.42
C MET A 647 27.06 -4.64 -10.87
N ALA A 648 27.24 -5.96 -10.95
CA ALA A 648 26.16 -6.90 -11.25
C ALA A 648 25.05 -6.96 -10.18
N GLY A 649 25.26 -6.34 -9.01
CA GLY A 649 24.32 -6.33 -7.89
C GLY A 649 24.37 -7.58 -7.01
N PHE A 650 25.48 -8.32 -7.03
CA PHE A 650 25.62 -9.61 -6.34
C PHE A 650 26.45 -9.57 -5.06
N THR A 651 26.92 -8.39 -4.65
CA THR A 651 27.72 -8.23 -3.43
C THR A 651 26.91 -7.97 -2.17
N ALA A 652 25.61 -7.66 -2.31
CA ALA A 652 24.73 -7.46 -1.16
C ALA A 652 24.65 -8.74 -0.33
N ARG A 653 25.14 -8.64 0.93
CA ARG A 653 24.97 -9.65 1.96
C ARG A 653 24.30 -9.02 3.17
N TYR A 654 23.09 -9.45 3.45
CA TYR A 654 22.33 -9.01 4.60
C TYR A 654 22.89 -9.61 5.90
N GLU A 655 22.92 -8.79 6.94
CA GLU A 655 23.28 -9.19 8.29
C GLU A 655 22.15 -9.97 8.96
N ASP A 656 22.44 -10.52 10.14
CA ASP A 656 21.46 -11.29 10.90
C ASP A 656 20.25 -10.44 11.27
N SER A 657 19.06 -10.98 11.07
CA SER A 657 17.78 -10.34 11.38
C SER A 657 16.68 -11.40 11.49
N ARG A 658 15.46 -10.99 11.80
CA ARG A 658 14.30 -11.90 11.83
C ARG A 658 14.12 -12.69 10.53
N VAL A 659 14.49 -12.14 9.38
CA VAL A 659 14.30 -12.76 8.06
C VAL A 659 15.60 -13.28 7.44
N THR A 660 16.73 -13.19 8.14
CA THR A 660 18.04 -13.67 7.73
C THR A 660 18.75 -14.26 8.94
N GLY A 661 18.82 -15.58 9.06
CA GLY A 661 19.43 -16.28 10.19
C GLY A 661 20.84 -16.78 9.87
N SER A 662 21.79 -15.88 9.66
CA SER A 662 23.21 -16.23 9.48
C SER A 662 23.76 -16.95 10.72
N GLU A 663 23.38 -16.49 11.92
CA GLU A 663 23.74 -17.15 13.16
C GLU A 663 23.06 -18.52 13.28
N GLY A 664 23.85 -19.57 13.54
CA GLY A 664 23.36 -20.95 13.60
C GLY A 664 22.91 -21.52 12.26
N SER A 665 23.31 -20.95 11.12
CA SER A 665 23.21 -21.62 9.82
C SER A 665 24.39 -22.56 9.60
N GLU A 666 24.14 -23.70 8.96
CA GLU A 666 25.14 -24.71 8.63
C GLU A 666 25.69 -24.52 7.20
N GLU A 667 26.24 -23.35 6.85
CA GLU A 667 26.74 -23.08 5.48
C GLU A 667 27.74 -24.14 4.95
N ARG A 668 28.37 -24.91 5.85
CA ARG A 668 29.27 -26.04 5.49
C ARG A 668 28.60 -27.14 4.65
N VAL A 669 27.28 -27.33 4.75
CA VAL A 669 26.57 -28.37 3.98
C VAL A 669 26.16 -27.90 2.57
N ALA A 670 26.32 -26.60 2.28
CA ALA A 670 26.05 -26.00 0.97
C ALA A 670 27.02 -24.82 0.75
N THR A 671 28.30 -25.12 0.55
CA THR A 671 29.37 -24.09 0.58
C THR A 671 29.28 -23.03 -0.53
N GLY A 672 28.58 -23.33 -1.63
CA GLY A 672 28.26 -22.39 -2.70
C GLY A 672 27.06 -21.49 -2.41
N VAL A 673 26.36 -21.69 -1.29
CA VAL A 673 25.18 -20.94 -0.86
C VAL A 673 25.51 -20.13 0.40
N ARG A 674 25.43 -18.80 0.29
CA ARG A 674 25.76 -17.89 1.40
C ARG A 674 24.50 -17.23 1.94
N VAL A 675 24.29 -17.32 3.26
CA VAL A 675 23.16 -16.70 3.93
C VAL A 675 23.29 -15.18 3.88
N GLY A 676 22.15 -14.52 3.65
CA GLY A 676 22.05 -13.09 3.42
C GLY A 676 22.36 -12.65 1.99
N MET A 677 22.79 -13.55 1.10
CA MET A 677 22.98 -13.25 -0.33
C MET A 677 21.84 -13.79 -1.18
N ARG A 678 21.70 -13.29 -2.41
CA ARG A 678 20.76 -13.84 -3.40
C ARG A 678 21.05 -15.32 -3.67
N PHE A 679 20.00 -16.15 -3.77
CA PHE A 679 20.13 -17.57 -4.08
C PHE A 679 20.76 -17.75 -5.48
N PRO A 680 21.92 -18.45 -5.60
CA PRO A 680 22.56 -18.66 -6.89
C PRO A 680 21.71 -19.57 -7.78
N SER A 681 21.85 -19.42 -9.10
CA SER A 681 21.18 -20.30 -10.06
C SER A 681 22.12 -21.39 -10.57
N ALA A 682 21.59 -22.61 -10.69
CA ALA A 682 22.18 -23.71 -11.43
C ALA A 682 21.14 -24.30 -12.40
N GLN A 683 21.59 -24.88 -13.51
CA GLN A 683 20.69 -25.61 -14.40
C GLN A 683 20.34 -26.97 -13.80
N VAL A 684 19.05 -27.31 -13.80
CA VAL A 684 18.51 -28.59 -13.37
C VAL A 684 17.48 -29.08 -14.40
N VAL A 685 17.07 -30.34 -14.29
CA VAL A 685 16.02 -30.94 -15.13
C VAL A 685 14.77 -31.13 -14.28
N ARG A 686 13.66 -30.51 -14.67
CA ARG A 686 12.37 -30.74 -14.00
C ARG A 686 11.90 -32.17 -14.27
N PHE A 687 11.56 -32.89 -13.21
CA PHE A 687 11.33 -34.33 -13.29
C PHE A 687 10.08 -34.69 -14.12
N CYS A 688 8.98 -33.98 -13.92
CA CYS A 688 7.69 -34.36 -14.49
C CYS A 688 7.60 -34.29 -16.03
N ASP A 689 8.45 -33.46 -16.67
CA ASP A 689 8.40 -33.20 -18.10
C ASP A 689 9.79 -33.13 -18.77
N ALA A 690 10.84 -33.53 -18.05
CA ALA A 690 12.23 -33.48 -18.48
C ALA A 690 12.72 -32.09 -18.94
N ARG A 691 12.04 -31.01 -18.55
CA ARG A 691 12.38 -29.67 -19.01
C ARG A 691 13.66 -29.18 -18.34
N PRO A 692 14.70 -28.75 -19.09
CA PRO A 692 15.84 -28.08 -18.51
C PRO A 692 15.43 -26.67 -18.08
N CYS A 693 15.79 -26.29 -16.87
CA CYS A 693 15.49 -24.97 -16.34
C CYS A 693 16.56 -24.51 -15.36
N GLN A 694 16.60 -23.20 -15.14
CA GLN A 694 17.42 -22.58 -14.10
C GLN A 694 16.67 -22.66 -12.78
N LEU A 695 17.37 -22.94 -11.68
CA LEU A 695 16.73 -23.12 -10.37
C LEU A 695 16.29 -21.78 -9.74
N GLN A 696 17.04 -20.68 -9.93
CA GLN A 696 16.64 -19.38 -9.37
C GLN A 696 15.29 -18.87 -9.93
N PRO A 697 14.98 -19.00 -11.23
CA PRO A 697 13.67 -18.61 -11.78
C PRO A 697 12.50 -19.47 -11.32
N VAL A 698 12.75 -20.65 -10.72
CA VAL A 698 11.71 -21.47 -10.07
C VAL A 698 11.18 -20.75 -8.81
N CYS A 699 12.04 -20.03 -8.11
CA CYS A 699 11.67 -19.19 -6.96
C CYS A 699 10.97 -17.90 -7.44
N LYS A 700 9.73 -18.02 -7.89
CA LYS A 700 8.92 -16.90 -8.41
C LYS A 700 8.64 -15.86 -7.32
N SER A 701 8.56 -14.60 -7.73
CA SER A 701 8.17 -13.49 -6.85
C SER A 701 6.66 -13.45 -6.71
N ASP A 702 6.14 -14.33 -5.86
CA ASP A 702 4.71 -14.55 -5.62
C ASP A 702 4.32 -14.49 -4.14
N GLY A 703 5.27 -14.13 -3.28
CA GLY A 703 5.07 -13.88 -1.86
C GLY A 703 5.37 -15.09 -0.98
N ARG A 704 5.64 -16.25 -1.58
CA ARG A 704 5.91 -17.49 -0.86
C ARG A 704 7.38 -17.61 -0.48
N TRP A 705 7.63 -18.16 0.70
CA TRP A 705 8.94 -18.65 1.08
C TRP A 705 9.25 -19.94 0.32
N ARG A 706 10.51 -20.14 -0.07
CA ARG A 706 10.96 -21.41 -0.65
C ARG A 706 11.81 -22.19 0.33
N VAL A 707 11.60 -23.50 0.37
CA VAL A 707 12.49 -24.43 1.07
C VAL A 707 13.02 -25.38 0.01
N VAL A 708 14.26 -25.16 -0.39
CA VAL A 708 14.96 -25.98 -1.39
C VAL A 708 15.65 -27.12 -0.66
N VAL A 709 15.23 -28.34 -0.95
CA VAL A 709 15.70 -29.58 -0.33
C VAL A 709 16.60 -30.31 -1.31
N PHE A 710 17.87 -30.45 -0.97
CA PHE A 710 18.83 -31.29 -1.67
C PHE A 710 18.88 -32.64 -0.96
N ALA A 711 18.24 -33.66 -1.53
CA ALA A 711 18.05 -34.96 -0.86
C ALA A 711 19.08 -36.03 -1.24
N GLY A 712 20.05 -35.68 -2.09
CA GLY A 712 21.06 -36.60 -2.57
C GLY A 712 20.52 -37.62 -3.58
N ASP A 713 21.12 -38.80 -3.58
CA ASP A 713 20.71 -39.93 -4.39
C ASP A 713 19.75 -40.86 -3.63
N ILE A 714 18.45 -40.76 -3.92
CA ILE A 714 17.37 -41.50 -3.26
C ILE A 714 17.25 -42.97 -3.68
N THR A 715 18.06 -43.45 -4.63
CA THR A 715 18.18 -44.90 -4.88
C THR A 715 18.88 -45.61 -3.71
N ARG A 716 19.63 -44.85 -2.90
CA ARG A 716 20.30 -45.31 -1.70
C ARG A 716 19.37 -45.15 -0.50
N SER A 717 19.15 -46.24 0.25
CA SER A 717 18.26 -46.25 1.42
C SER A 717 18.52 -45.13 2.43
N PRO A 718 19.78 -44.80 2.83
CA PRO A 718 20.03 -43.73 3.80
C PRO A 718 19.62 -42.33 3.34
N CYS A 719 19.73 -42.02 2.05
CA CYS A 719 19.28 -40.75 1.49
C CYS A 719 17.75 -40.67 1.50
N ARG A 720 17.09 -41.77 1.12
CA ARG A 720 15.64 -41.87 1.11
C ARG A 720 15.04 -41.75 2.51
N GLU A 721 15.59 -42.44 3.51
CA GLU A 721 15.13 -42.37 4.90
C GLU A 721 15.19 -40.94 5.47
N ARG A 722 16.26 -40.19 5.16
CA ARG A 722 16.37 -38.79 5.57
C ARG A 722 15.42 -37.87 4.82
N LEU A 723 15.17 -38.11 3.53
CA LEU A 723 14.15 -37.39 2.79
C LEU A 723 12.76 -37.61 3.39
N ASP A 724 12.42 -38.84 3.74
CA ASP A 724 11.13 -39.18 4.36
C ASP A 724 10.96 -38.48 5.72
N GLU A 725 12.02 -38.41 6.53
CA GLU A 725 11.99 -37.72 7.82
C GLU A 725 11.95 -36.20 7.68
N ALA A 726 12.73 -35.63 6.76
CA ALA A 726 12.68 -34.21 6.45
C ALA A 726 11.29 -33.81 5.94
N ALA A 727 10.67 -34.64 5.08
CA ALA A 727 9.33 -34.41 4.55
C ALA A 727 8.26 -34.31 5.64
N LYS A 728 8.29 -35.18 6.66
CA LYS A 728 7.34 -35.11 7.80
C LYS A 728 7.47 -33.80 8.57
N ASN A 729 8.69 -33.38 8.87
CA ASN A 729 8.97 -32.14 9.59
C ASN A 729 8.54 -30.91 8.79
N LEU A 730 8.81 -30.90 7.48
CA LEU A 730 8.42 -29.82 6.59
C LEU A 730 6.90 -29.76 6.39
N GLU A 731 6.22 -30.91 6.30
CA GLU A 731 4.76 -30.96 6.22
C GLU A 731 4.10 -30.36 7.47
N GLN A 732 4.63 -30.68 8.66
CA GLN A 732 4.18 -30.06 9.91
C GLN A 732 4.40 -28.54 9.91
N THR A 733 5.58 -28.09 9.45
CA THR A 733 5.91 -26.66 9.33
C THR A 733 4.93 -25.94 8.41
N ILE A 734 4.63 -26.52 7.25
CA ILE A 734 3.66 -26.00 6.28
C ILE A 734 2.29 -25.85 6.91
N ARG A 735 1.78 -26.90 7.58
CA ARG A 735 0.46 -26.89 8.24
C ARG A 735 0.38 -25.82 9.33
N ARG A 736 1.49 -25.53 10.02
CA ARG A 736 1.56 -24.54 11.09
C ARG A 736 1.42 -23.09 10.60
N PHE A 737 2.04 -22.77 9.46
CA PHE A 737 2.12 -21.39 8.95
C PHE A 737 1.21 -21.08 7.76
N THR A 738 0.48 -22.07 7.26
CA THR A 738 -0.43 -21.89 6.12
C THR A 738 -1.88 -21.82 6.60
N PRO A 739 -2.67 -20.81 6.21
CA PRO A 739 -4.07 -20.73 6.57
C PRO A 739 -4.83 -21.99 6.14
N THR A 740 -5.73 -22.51 6.99
CA THR A 740 -6.40 -23.81 6.75
C THR A 740 -7.27 -23.86 5.50
N HIS A 741 -7.72 -22.71 5.00
CA HIS A 741 -8.51 -22.58 3.77
C HIS A 741 -7.64 -22.38 2.52
N ALA A 742 -6.34 -22.14 2.68
CA ALA A 742 -5.40 -21.95 1.59
C ALA A 742 -4.79 -23.30 1.15
N HIS A 743 -4.24 -23.33 -0.06
CA HIS A 743 -3.49 -24.50 -0.52
C HIS A 743 -2.23 -24.72 0.32
N PRO A 744 -1.75 -25.97 0.51
CA PRO A 744 -0.59 -26.27 1.35
C PRO A 744 0.67 -25.48 1.00
N ASP A 745 0.83 -25.13 -0.27
CA ASP A 745 1.99 -24.41 -0.78
C ASP A 745 1.75 -22.90 -0.95
N ALA A 746 0.72 -22.33 -0.32
CA ALA A 746 0.35 -20.92 -0.49
C ALA A 746 1.25 -19.94 0.29
N VAL A 747 1.99 -20.42 1.29
CA VAL A 747 2.92 -19.61 2.10
C VAL A 747 4.34 -20.14 2.00
N ILE A 748 4.51 -21.45 2.08
CA ILE A 748 5.81 -22.14 1.98
C ILE A 748 5.74 -23.12 0.83
N GLU A 749 6.57 -22.93 -0.19
CA GLU A 749 6.69 -23.84 -1.32
C GLU A 749 7.98 -24.66 -1.19
N LEU A 750 7.84 -25.98 -1.15
CA LEU A 750 8.97 -26.91 -1.19
C LEU A 750 9.45 -27.08 -2.63
N ILE A 751 10.77 -27.13 -2.80
CA ILE A 751 11.44 -27.45 -4.06
C ILE A 751 12.41 -28.59 -3.77
N LEU A 752 12.25 -29.73 -4.44
CA LEU A 752 13.13 -30.89 -4.28
C LEU A 752 14.16 -30.94 -5.42
N VAL A 753 15.44 -31.08 -5.08
CA VAL A 753 16.53 -31.27 -6.03
C VAL A 753 17.26 -32.58 -5.72
N LEU A 754 17.25 -33.53 -6.63
CA LEU A 754 17.87 -34.85 -6.47
C LEU A 754 19.18 -34.96 -7.26
N ALA A 755 20.11 -35.77 -6.76
CA ALA A 755 21.30 -36.20 -7.48
C ALA A 755 21.12 -37.57 -8.17
N THR A 756 19.98 -38.24 -7.95
CA THR A 756 19.63 -39.51 -8.61
C THR A 756 19.55 -39.33 -10.12
N LYS A 757 19.87 -40.38 -10.88
CA LYS A 757 19.73 -40.32 -12.34
C LYS A 757 18.27 -40.24 -12.78
N PHE A 758 18.02 -39.48 -13.84
CA PHE A 758 16.65 -39.25 -14.32
C PHE A 758 15.93 -40.57 -14.63
N ALA A 759 16.61 -41.51 -15.28
CA ALA A 759 16.07 -42.82 -15.65
C ALA A 759 15.82 -43.79 -14.48
N GLU A 760 16.39 -43.49 -13.31
CA GLU A 760 16.30 -44.33 -12.10
C GLU A 760 15.33 -43.76 -11.07
N THR A 761 14.80 -42.56 -11.35
CA THR A 761 13.91 -41.84 -10.44
C THR A 761 12.46 -42.14 -10.78
N GLU A 762 11.69 -42.63 -9.80
CA GLU A 762 10.25 -42.83 -9.94
C GLU A 762 9.48 -41.93 -8.98
N GLN A 763 8.32 -41.41 -9.40
CA GLN A 763 7.50 -40.51 -8.57
C GLN A 763 7.11 -41.14 -7.22
N ALA A 764 6.93 -42.47 -7.18
CA ALA A 764 6.57 -43.21 -5.97
C ALA A 764 7.70 -43.27 -4.92
N MET A 765 8.92 -42.90 -5.28
CA MET A 765 10.05 -42.82 -4.34
C MET A 765 10.05 -41.51 -3.53
N VAL A 766 9.27 -40.51 -3.95
CA VAL A 766 9.27 -39.16 -3.38
C VAL A 766 8.03 -38.94 -2.51
N PRO A 767 8.17 -38.38 -1.29
CA PRO A 767 7.03 -38.04 -0.44
C PRO A 767 6.03 -37.08 -1.09
N GLU A 768 4.73 -37.29 -0.82
CA GLU A 768 3.65 -36.52 -1.46
C GLU A 768 3.68 -35.02 -1.15
N VAL A 769 4.36 -34.58 -0.08
CA VAL A 769 4.52 -33.16 0.26
C VAL A 769 5.23 -32.35 -0.84
N PHE A 770 6.03 -33.02 -1.68
CA PHE A 770 6.68 -32.42 -2.86
C PHE A 770 5.80 -32.43 -4.12
N SER A 771 4.58 -32.95 -4.03
CA SER A 771 3.57 -32.92 -5.09
C SER A 771 2.18 -32.55 -4.53
N PRO A 772 2.05 -31.38 -3.88
CA PRO A 772 0.84 -31.01 -3.15
C PRO A 772 -0.35 -30.83 -4.10
N VAL A 773 -1.56 -31.06 -3.59
CA VAL A 773 -2.80 -30.74 -4.30
C VAL A 773 -3.06 -29.23 -4.17
N THR A 774 -2.98 -28.51 -5.29
CA THR A 774 -3.03 -27.04 -5.29
C THR A 774 -3.65 -26.48 -6.57
N GLY A 775 -3.73 -25.15 -6.61
CA GLY A 775 -4.23 -24.36 -7.72
C GLY A 775 -5.74 -24.42 -7.89
N LYS A 776 -6.23 -23.62 -8.84
CA LYS A 776 -7.67 -23.44 -9.16
C LYS A 776 -8.43 -24.76 -9.34
N TRP A 777 -7.76 -25.79 -9.85
CA TRP A 777 -8.36 -27.08 -10.18
C TRP A 777 -8.22 -28.14 -9.09
N GLY A 778 -7.48 -27.86 -8.02
CA GLY A 778 -7.25 -28.83 -6.94
C GLY A 778 -6.60 -30.12 -7.44
N ILE A 779 -5.51 -30.00 -8.21
CA ILE A 779 -4.78 -31.14 -8.77
C ILE A 779 -3.37 -31.21 -8.17
N LYS A 780 -2.74 -32.40 -8.24
CA LYS A 780 -1.34 -32.56 -7.82
C LYS A 780 -0.44 -31.69 -8.69
N ASP A 781 0.34 -30.81 -8.07
CA ASP A 781 1.37 -30.03 -8.76
C ASP A 781 2.68 -30.80 -8.80
N LEU A 782 3.07 -31.22 -10.01
CA LEU A 782 4.27 -32.01 -10.25
C LEU A 782 5.50 -31.14 -10.58
N HIS A 783 5.39 -29.81 -10.57
CA HIS A 783 6.45 -28.90 -11.02
C HIS A 783 7.46 -28.51 -9.93
N LYS A 784 7.56 -29.29 -8.85
CA LYS A 784 8.37 -28.97 -7.67
C LYS A 784 9.58 -29.87 -7.47
N MET A 785 9.76 -30.82 -8.38
CA MET A 785 10.83 -31.82 -8.32
C MET A 785 11.79 -31.65 -9.50
N TYR A 786 13.07 -31.63 -9.18
CA TYR A 786 14.17 -31.37 -10.08
C TYR A 786 15.29 -32.37 -9.87
N ILE A 787 16.05 -32.61 -10.93
CA ILE A 787 17.16 -33.56 -10.96
C ILE A 787 18.40 -32.83 -11.50
N ASP A 788 19.51 -32.96 -10.78
CA ASP A 788 20.83 -32.55 -11.23
C ASP A 788 21.44 -33.67 -12.09
N ASP A 789 20.99 -33.76 -13.33
CA ASP A 789 21.47 -34.75 -14.30
C ASP A 789 21.63 -34.11 -15.69
N LYS A 790 22.31 -34.83 -16.58
CA LYS A 790 22.59 -34.36 -17.93
C LYS A 790 21.31 -34.39 -18.75
N HIS A 791 20.82 -33.21 -19.14
CA HIS A 791 19.71 -33.07 -20.06
C HIS A 791 20.11 -33.49 -21.49
N TYR A 792 19.16 -34.07 -22.23
CA TYR A 792 19.35 -34.57 -23.60
C TYR A 792 19.92 -33.54 -24.57
N ASN A 793 19.44 -32.28 -24.49
CA ASN A 793 19.74 -31.21 -25.45
C ASN A 793 20.36 -29.95 -24.83
N ALA A 794 20.55 -29.91 -23.51
CA ALA A 794 20.94 -28.69 -22.79
C ALA A 794 22.17 -28.88 -21.88
N GLY A 795 22.79 -30.06 -21.89
CA GLY A 795 23.93 -30.34 -21.03
C GLY A 795 23.55 -30.49 -19.55
N HIS A 796 24.48 -30.20 -18.66
CA HIS A 796 24.37 -30.44 -17.23
C HIS A 796 24.75 -29.16 -16.47
N GLY A 797 23.98 -28.80 -15.43
CA GLY A 797 24.24 -27.60 -14.63
C GLY A 797 25.15 -27.83 -13.42
N HIS A 798 25.28 -29.08 -12.97
CA HIS A 798 26.15 -29.49 -11.87
C HIS A 798 25.74 -28.78 -10.57
N ALA A 799 24.43 -28.75 -10.31
CA ALA A 799 23.84 -28.04 -9.18
C ALA A 799 24.45 -28.46 -7.83
N TYR A 800 24.61 -29.77 -7.56
CA TYR A 800 25.22 -30.23 -6.31
C TYR A 800 26.65 -29.71 -6.14
N GLU A 801 27.46 -29.75 -7.20
CA GLU A 801 28.83 -29.23 -7.21
C GLU A 801 28.84 -27.69 -7.04
N GLN A 802 28.02 -26.97 -7.81
CA GLN A 802 27.94 -25.52 -7.79
C GLN A 802 27.45 -24.96 -6.45
N TYR A 803 26.50 -25.65 -5.81
CA TYR A 803 26.02 -25.31 -4.48
C TYR A 803 26.91 -25.87 -3.37
N GLY A 804 27.88 -26.72 -3.69
CA GLY A 804 28.79 -27.35 -2.74
C GLY A 804 28.05 -28.22 -1.72
N VAL A 805 27.05 -28.97 -2.19
CA VAL A 805 26.25 -29.90 -1.41
C VAL A 805 26.77 -31.31 -1.63
N ASP A 806 27.06 -32.02 -0.54
CA ASP A 806 27.47 -33.42 -0.60
C ASP A 806 26.25 -34.32 -0.90
N VAL A 807 26.41 -35.22 -1.87
CA VAL A 807 25.33 -36.12 -2.35
C VAL A 807 24.87 -37.08 -1.25
N GLU A 808 25.74 -37.43 -0.31
CA GLU A 808 25.41 -38.31 0.81
C GLU A 808 24.97 -37.55 2.07
N GLN A 809 25.07 -36.22 2.15
CA GLN A 809 24.58 -35.45 3.30
C GLN A 809 23.30 -34.69 2.97
N GLY A 810 23.23 -34.10 1.78
CA GLY A 810 22.15 -33.21 1.40
C GLY A 810 22.18 -31.89 2.18
N ALA A 811 21.19 -31.06 1.92
CA ALA A 811 21.02 -29.76 2.58
C ALA A 811 19.59 -29.25 2.45
N VAL A 812 19.21 -28.33 3.33
CA VAL A 812 17.96 -27.57 3.26
C VAL A 812 18.29 -26.08 3.24
N VAL A 813 17.82 -25.39 2.20
CA VAL A 813 18.04 -23.95 2.00
C VAL A 813 16.71 -23.22 2.05
N VAL A 814 16.54 -22.31 3.01
CA VAL A 814 15.36 -21.44 3.11
C VAL A 814 15.64 -20.16 2.33
N VAL A 815 14.77 -19.83 1.39
CA VAL A 815 14.88 -18.67 0.51
C VAL A 815 13.63 -17.79 0.67
N ARG A 816 13.85 -16.49 0.80
CA ARG A 816 12.81 -15.47 0.98
C ARG A 816 11.99 -15.24 -0.30
N PRO A 817 10.82 -14.58 -0.18
CA PRO A 817 10.04 -14.13 -1.35
C PRO A 817 10.81 -13.21 -2.32
N ASP A 818 11.83 -12.49 -1.83
CA ASP A 818 12.73 -11.66 -2.65
C ASP A 818 13.97 -12.42 -3.16
N GLN A 819 14.00 -13.75 -3.01
CA GLN A 819 15.02 -14.69 -3.47
C GLN A 819 16.38 -14.58 -2.76
N TYR A 820 16.44 -13.92 -1.61
CA TYR A 820 17.62 -13.98 -0.74
C TYR A 820 17.59 -15.24 0.14
N VAL A 821 18.77 -15.84 0.34
CA VAL A 821 18.95 -16.98 1.24
C VAL A 821 18.81 -16.49 2.67
N ALA A 822 17.87 -17.08 3.40
CA ALA A 822 17.60 -16.75 4.78
C ALA A 822 18.24 -17.73 5.77
N LYS A 823 18.34 -19.01 5.41
CA LYS A 823 18.87 -20.05 6.30
C LYS A 823 19.43 -21.21 5.48
N VAL A 824 20.52 -21.83 5.97
CA VAL A 824 21.03 -23.11 5.47
C VAL A 824 21.09 -24.08 6.64
N LEU A 825 20.60 -25.30 6.45
CA LEU A 825 20.51 -26.36 7.45
C LEU A 825 20.92 -27.70 6.83
N SER A 826 21.41 -28.63 7.65
CA SER A 826 21.52 -30.04 7.25
C SER A 826 20.14 -30.65 6.97
N LEU A 827 20.11 -31.73 6.18
CA LEU A 827 18.85 -32.44 5.90
C LEU A 827 18.25 -33.06 7.16
N GLU A 828 19.10 -33.47 8.10
CA GLU A 828 18.74 -34.02 9.40
C GLU A 828 18.11 -32.97 10.35
N ASP A 829 18.44 -31.67 10.19
CA ASP A 829 17.83 -30.56 10.94
C ASP A 829 16.73 -29.84 10.14
N ALA A 830 15.94 -30.58 9.35
CA ALA A 830 14.79 -30.01 8.65
C ALA A 830 13.78 -29.34 9.61
N ALA A 831 13.69 -29.80 10.87
CA ALA A 831 12.88 -29.15 11.91
C ALA A 831 13.40 -27.73 12.29
N GLY A 832 14.67 -27.43 12.02
CA GLY A 832 15.25 -26.08 12.12
C GLY A 832 14.54 -25.04 11.25
N VAL A 833 13.90 -25.47 10.14
CA VAL A 833 13.11 -24.57 9.27
C VAL A 833 11.95 -23.96 10.05
N GLU A 834 11.23 -24.77 10.83
CA GLU A 834 10.12 -24.30 11.67
C GLU A 834 10.61 -23.27 12.69
N ARG A 835 11.69 -23.58 13.40
CA ARG A 835 12.29 -22.71 14.43
C ARG A 835 12.68 -21.35 13.86
N PHE A 836 13.24 -21.32 12.65
CA PHE A 836 13.56 -20.07 11.96
C PHE A 836 12.29 -19.31 11.54
N LEU A 837 11.33 -19.99 10.90
CA LEU A 837 10.12 -19.36 10.38
C LEU A 837 9.19 -18.84 11.48
N GLN A 838 9.23 -19.36 12.71
CA GLN A 838 8.52 -18.77 13.87
C GLN A 838 8.89 -17.29 14.12
N GLY A 839 10.10 -16.87 13.74
CA GLY A 839 10.52 -15.46 13.79
C GLY A 839 10.01 -14.60 12.62
N CYS A 840 9.59 -15.24 11.53
CA CYS A 840 9.20 -14.61 10.26
C CYS A 840 7.69 -14.61 10.00
N LEU A 841 6.99 -15.63 10.50
CA LEU A 841 5.62 -15.96 10.16
C LEU A 841 4.78 -16.14 11.41
N LEU A 842 3.51 -15.76 11.32
CA LEU A 842 2.50 -15.97 12.35
C LEU A 842 1.89 -17.36 12.18
N GLU A 843 1.72 -18.07 13.30
CA GLU A 843 1.04 -19.36 13.32
C GLU A 843 -0.44 -19.20 12.92
N GLN A 844 -0.87 -20.02 11.97
CA GLN A 844 -2.22 -19.98 11.42
C GLN A 844 -3.06 -21.02 12.16
N ARG A 845 -3.81 -20.57 13.18
CA ARG A 845 -4.67 -21.48 13.95
C ARG A 845 -5.80 -22.02 13.08
N ALA A 846 -6.10 -23.31 13.23
CA ALA A 846 -7.35 -23.86 12.73
C ALA A 846 -8.51 -23.14 13.41
N VAL A 847 -9.34 -22.42 12.64
CA VAL A 847 -10.65 -22.00 13.10
C VAL A 847 -11.44 -23.27 13.35
N THR A 848 -11.49 -23.73 14.60
CA THR A 848 -12.46 -24.73 15.02
C THR A 848 -13.82 -24.08 14.86
N ASN A 849 -14.47 -24.34 13.73
CA ASN A 849 -15.89 -24.08 13.59
C ASN A 849 -16.60 -24.87 14.70
N GLY A 850 -16.93 -24.17 15.78
CA GLY A 850 -17.95 -24.61 16.71
C GLY A 850 -19.28 -24.54 15.97
N ASP A 851 -19.57 -25.58 15.19
CA ASP A 851 -20.90 -26.11 14.96
C ASP A 851 -20.77 -27.35 14.07
N GLY A 852 -20.69 -28.50 14.74
CA GLY A 852 -20.97 -29.77 14.09
C GLY A 852 -22.44 -29.82 13.72
N LYS A 853 -22.77 -29.52 12.47
CA LYS A 853 -23.92 -30.12 11.77
C LYS A 853 -23.51 -30.45 10.35
N HIS A 854 -23.72 -31.75 10.06
CA HIS A 854 -23.35 -32.52 8.88
C HIS A 854 -23.57 -31.86 7.53
#